data_AF-A0A349FGN2-F1
#
_entry.id   AF-A0A349FGN2-F1
#
_cell.length_a   1.000
_cell.length_b   1.000
_cell.length_c   1.000
_cell.angle_alpha   90.00
_cell.angle_beta   90.00
_cell.angle_gamma   90.00
#
_symmetry.space_group_name_H-M   'P 1'
#
loop_
_entity.id
_entity.type
_entity.pdbx_description
1 polymer ?
#
loop_
_entity_poly.entity_id
_entity_poly.type
_entity_poly.pdbx_seq_one_letter_code
_entity_poly.pdbx_strand_id
1 'polypeptide(L)'
;MSNSTSSQNSYSPDVKRNRGISPLWILPILTMLLAGWLVFKTIHDAGQRIEIHFSDAQGLIAGRTTVRYQGLEVGMVRDINLSSDLESIYVEADIYPEAAKLLSDKTRFWMVKPTASLSGISGLDALVSGNYIAIQPSTEKGNPKTKFVALDRAPADLLANEGLNISLKAQDLGGISIGSQILYRKIPIGEVYNYQLDKESKNVIIQASIRDEYSNIITDESRFWNVSGIGANVGFSGVDIRLESLTALIGGSIAVDSPDRGLPITENMQFKLYPDLKTAGRGIPISITLPDDNKISPSGAPIIYRGIEVGQITDLQLNDSRNQIVASAAIQPAFSDMLTNGSRFILEEAEVSLSGVENLSNLIKGNFLTLVPGEGDKARKFNAIRKNEFKKQQAQSIAIELYADNSFGLDAGAKVLYRGVAVGDVIKTTLAKDSVRFDLLVDKRYQDLIRSNNRFFVTGSASAELTESGLNITVPPAKQLLTGSISFVSEGSSKANPNYRLYQSKSLAELAKYNLSGSRKITLIAEVLPPISKGSPLLYRNLKVGSVADYKLSSDHILVTLSIENQYKHLINGQTVFWNRSGVEVDATLAGISVKAAPLKTLLEGGIAFDSMPGVENQTGEYWKLYSDFKHARKSGFEVTLLAHGDNKVSVGTQIQYNSIKIGEIYAVTPNFDNNDVELKARILPEYAESIAREGSYFWLPQAKVGLSGVKNLENLLSQSINVEVGSGKPNDNFELHTQPYQPQGVQFTLQSEVRGSVTKGTPILYREIEVGSVTSVKLGEFADRVITEISINPDYAYLVRQNSVFWNSSGVDVSIGITGADIKSGTVDSLLRGGITFATPEGEQLQSIAKHGQAFLLHSAPEQNWKKWRTAIPKP
;
A
#
# COMPACT_ATOMS: atom_id res chain seq x y z
N MET A 1 -136.00 -121.50 -49.21
CA MET A 1 -135.59 -122.58 -48.29
C MET A 1 -134.90 -121.91 -47.11
N SER A 2 -135.64 -121.69 -46.01
CA SER A 2 -135.63 -122.56 -44.81
C SER A 2 -134.31 -122.40 -44.05
N ASN A 3 -134.22 -121.92 -42.81
CA ASN A 3 -134.90 -122.34 -41.58
C ASN A 3 -134.41 -121.38 -40.46
N SER A 4 -135.28 -120.82 -39.59
CA SER A 4 -135.63 -121.31 -38.23
C SER A 4 -134.39 -121.48 -37.31
N THR A 5 -134.34 -121.13 -36.01
CA THR A 5 -135.37 -121.10 -34.96
C THR A 5 -134.77 -120.50 -33.66
N SER A 6 -135.62 -119.84 -32.86
CA SER A 6 -135.75 -119.87 -31.37
C SER A 6 -134.60 -119.67 -30.36
N SER A 7 -134.84 -118.67 -29.48
CA SER A 7 -134.83 -118.68 -27.99
C SER A 7 -133.54 -118.87 -27.16
N GLN A 8 -133.19 -117.89 -26.31
CA GLN A 8 -133.42 -117.88 -24.84
C GLN A 8 -132.67 -116.72 -24.13
N ASN A 9 -133.20 -116.31 -22.97
CA ASN A 9 -132.77 -115.19 -22.11
C ASN A 9 -131.40 -115.40 -21.42
N SER A 10 -130.66 -114.30 -21.19
CA SER A 10 -129.59 -114.18 -20.18
C SER A 10 -129.33 -112.72 -19.81
N TYR A 11 -129.31 -112.41 -18.50
CA TYR A 11 -128.91 -111.11 -17.92
C TYR A 11 -127.40 -110.88 -18.06
N SER A 12 -126.95 -109.66 -18.37
CA SER A 12 -125.54 -109.20 -18.31
C SER A 12 -125.47 -107.65 -18.34
N PRO A 13 -124.44 -107.02 -17.74
CA PRO A 13 -124.54 -105.72 -17.06
C PRO A 13 -124.48 -104.49 -17.96
N ASP A 14 -125.00 -103.37 -17.44
CA ASP A 14 -124.99 -102.03 -18.05
C ASP A 14 -123.55 -101.50 -18.22
N VAL A 15 -123.11 -101.37 -19.47
CA VAL A 15 -121.83 -100.76 -19.85
C VAL A 15 -122.11 -99.46 -20.60
N LYS A 16 -122.09 -98.34 -19.87
CA LYS A 16 -122.06 -96.99 -20.45
C LYS A 16 -120.71 -96.70 -21.12
N ARG A 17 -120.72 -96.57 -22.45
CA ARG A 17 -119.59 -96.07 -23.26
C ARG A 17 -119.43 -94.55 -23.06
N ASN A 18 -118.35 -94.13 -22.42
CA ASN A 18 -117.95 -92.72 -22.32
C ASN A 18 -117.15 -92.31 -23.57
N ARG A 19 -117.72 -91.41 -24.40
CA ARG A 19 -117.01 -90.69 -25.47
C ARG A 19 -116.53 -89.35 -24.91
N GLY A 20 -115.41 -89.40 -24.21
CA GLY A 20 -114.65 -88.21 -23.81
C GLY A 20 -113.19 -88.42 -24.20
N ILE A 21 -112.56 -87.41 -24.80
CA ILE A 21 -111.12 -87.41 -25.03
C ILE A 21 -110.45 -87.64 -23.68
N SER A 22 -109.63 -88.69 -23.57
CA SER A 22 -109.05 -89.11 -22.29
C SER A 22 -108.31 -87.95 -21.60
N PRO A 23 -108.50 -87.70 -20.29
CA PRO A 23 -107.80 -86.65 -19.54
C PRO A 23 -106.27 -86.71 -19.65
N LEU A 24 -105.71 -87.86 -20.04
CA LEU A 24 -104.28 -88.06 -20.31
C LEU A 24 -103.74 -87.15 -21.44
N TRP A 25 -104.58 -86.64 -22.35
CA TRP A 25 -104.16 -85.71 -23.42
C TRP A 25 -104.09 -84.23 -23.02
N ILE A 26 -104.53 -83.87 -21.81
CA ILE A 26 -104.42 -82.50 -21.31
C ILE A 26 -102.94 -82.16 -21.01
N LEU A 27 -102.17 -83.13 -20.51
CA LEU A 27 -100.76 -82.92 -20.13
C LEU A 27 -99.84 -82.60 -21.33
N PRO A 28 -99.89 -83.32 -22.47
CA PRO A 28 -99.08 -82.99 -23.66
C PRO A 28 -99.44 -81.65 -24.32
N ILE A 29 -100.73 -81.29 -24.36
CA ILE A 29 -101.18 -80.03 -24.96
C ILE A 29 -100.79 -78.84 -24.06
N LEU A 30 -100.94 -79.00 -22.75
CA LEU A 30 -100.53 -77.98 -21.77
C LEU A 30 -99.01 -77.76 -21.81
N THR A 31 -98.22 -78.82 -21.93
CA THR A 31 -96.76 -78.71 -22.08
C THR A 31 -96.36 -78.08 -23.41
N MET A 32 -97.04 -78.38 -24.52
CA MET A 32 -96.77 -77.73 -25.81
C MET A 32 -97.12 -76.22 -25.78
N LEU A 33 -98.22 -75.83 -25.13
CA LEU A 33 -98.58 -74.42 -24.93
C LEU A 33 -97.59 -73.70 -24.02
N LEU A 34 -97.17 -74.33 -22.92
CA LEU A 34 -96.15 -73.78 -22.02
C LEU A 34 -94.79 -73.65 -22.73
N ALA A 35 -94.39 -74.63 -23.54
CA ALA A 35 -93.15 -74.59 -24.32
C ALA A 35 -93.19 -73.49 -25.39
N GLY A 36 -94.30 -73.37 -26.14
CA GLY A 36 -94.49 -72.30 -27.11
C GLY A 36 -94.48 -70.90 -26.46
N TRP A 37 -95.13 -70.77 -25.30
CA TRP A 37 -95.11 -69.52 -24.52
C TRP A 37 -93.71 -69.19 -23.99
N LEU A 38 -92.95 -70.19 -23.52
CA LEU A 38 -91.56 -70.04 -23.11
C LEU A 38 -90.67 -69.57 -24.27
N VAL A 39 -90.81 -70.14 -25.46
CA VAL A 39 -90.05 -69.72 -26.65
C VAL A 39 -90.38 -68.29 -27.04
N PHE A 40 -91.67 -67.92 -27.10
CA PHE A 40 -92.09 -66.56 -27.42
C PHE A 40 -91.56 -65.54 -26.40
N LYS A 41 -91.70 -65.88 -25.11
CA LYS A 41 -91.18 -65.07 -24.00
C LYS A 41 -89.66 -64.92 -24.10
N THR A 42 -88.93 -65.99 -24.40
CA THR A 42 -87.46 -65.96 -24.52
C THR A 42 -86.98 -65.09 -25.69
N ILE A 43 -87.74 -65.01 -26.78
CA ILE A 43 -87.40 -64.16 -27.94
C ILE A 43 -87.69 -62.68 -27.68
N HIS A 44 -88.78 -62.35 -26.98
CA HIS A 44 -89.11 -60.95 -26.65
C HIS A 44 -88.30 -60.41 -25.47
N ASP A 45 -87.90 -61.27 -24.52
CA ASP A 45 -87.04 -60.89 -23.40
C ASP A 45 -85.54 -60.90 -23.78
N ALA A 46 -85.18 -61.32 -25.00
CA ALA A 46 -83.81 -61.25 -25.52
C ALA A 46 -83.48 -59.81 -25.96
N GLY A 47 -82.53 -59.17 -25.27
CA GLY A 47 -81.99 -57.85 -25.64
C GLY A 47 -81.34 -57.82 -27.03
N GLN A 48 -80.90 -56.63 -27.45
CA GLN A 48 -80.18 -56.43 -28.71
C GLN A 48 -78.69 -56.74 -28.52
N ARG A 49 -78.17 -57.79 -29.16
CA ARG A 49 -76.74 -58.09 -29.17
C ARG A 49 -75.99 -57.14 -30.11
N ILE A 50 -74.87 -56.60 -29.61
CA ILE A 50 -73.95 -55.72 -30.33
C ILE A 50 -72.49 -56.17 -30.16
N GLU A 51 -71.65 -55.83 -31.13
CA GLU A 51 -70.20 -55.99 -31.09
C GLU A 51 -69.54 -54.62 -30.92
N ILE A 52 -68.64 -54.48 -29.95
CA ILE A 52 -67.88 -53.25 -29.70
C ILE A 52 -66.39 -53.56 -29.77
N HIS A 53 -65.68 -52.96 -30.72
CA HIS A 53 -64.23 -53.09 -30.89
C HIS A 53 -63.50 -52.12 -29.95
N PHE A 54 -62.58 -52.65 -29.16
CA PHE A 54 -61.67 -51.90 -28.30
C PHE A 54 -60.23 -52.14 -28.71
N SER A 55 -59.39 -51.11 -28.55
CA SER A 55 -57.93 -51.20 -28.64
C SER A 55 -57.32 -51.96 -27.44
N ASP A 56 -57.98 -51.92 -26.28
CA ASP A 56 -57.63 -52.64 -25.05
C ASP A 56 -58.90 -53.07 -24.29
N ALA A 57 -58.94 -54.30 -23.79
CA ALA A 57 -60.05 -54.86 -23.01
C ALA A 57 -59.67 -55.16 -21.55
N GLN A 58 -58.55 -54.64 -21.06
CA GLN A 58 -58.09 -54.87 -19.70
C GLN A 58 -59.15 -54.48 -18.66
N GLY A 59 -59.60 -55.47 -17.88
CA GLY A 59 -60.59 -55.31 -16.81
C GLY A 59 -62.05 -55.43 -17.26
N LEU A 60 -62.32 -55.71 -18.53
CA LEU A 60 -63.64 -56.17 -18.98
C LEU A 60 -63.79 -57.67 -18.67
N ILE A 61 -64.94 -58.06 -18.13
CA ILE A 61 -65.24 -59.45 -17.74
C ILE A 61 -66.62 -59.85 -18.28
N ALA A 62 -66.65 -60.91 -19.07
CA ALA A 62 -67.87 -61.54 -19.56
C ALA A 62 -68.82 -61.90 -18.41
N GLY A 63 -70.09 -61.53 -18.55
CA GLY A 63 -71.15 -61.75 -17.56
C GLY A 63 -71.11 -60.82 -16.33
N ARG A 64 -70.14 -59.90 -16.24
CA ARG A 64 -70.00 -58.98 -15.10
C ARG A 64 -69.91 -57.51 -15.51
N THR A 65 -69.23 -57.20 -16.61
CA THR A 65 -69.10 -55.82 -17.08
C THR A 65 -70.42 -55.34 -17.68
N THR A 66 -70.88 -54.17 -17.22
CA THR A 66 -72.13 -53.57 -17.67
C THR A 66 -71.88 -52.47 -18.70
N VAL A 67 -72.87 -52.24 -19.56
CA VAL A 67 -72.94 -51.06 -20.43
C VAL A 67 -73.83 -50.04 -19.72
N ARG A 68 -73.36 -48.80 -19.56
CA ARG A 68 -74.06 -47.76 -18.79
C ARG A 68 -74.29 -46.48 -19.58
N TYR A 69 -75.50 -45.94 -19.48
CA TYR A 69 -75.87 -44.62 -19.99
C TYR A 69 -76.08 -43.68 -18.80
N GLN A 70 -75.27 -42.62 -18.68
CA GLN A 70 -75.37 -41.65 -17.56
C GLN A 70 -75.38 -42.33 -16.17
N GLY A 71 -74.62 -43.42 -16.00
CA GLY A 71 -74.55 -44.19 -14.76
C GLY A 71 -75.62 -45.27 -14.59
N LEU A 72 -76.67 -45.30 -15.42
CA LEU A 72 -77.69 -46.35 -15.41
C LEU A 72 -77.26 -47.56 -16.23
N GLU A 73 -77.42 -48.76 -15.68
CA GLU A 73 -77.18 -50.02 -16.40
C GLU A 73 -78.20 -50.22 -17.52
N VAL A 74 -77.70 -50.36 -18.75
CA VAL A 74 -78.50 -50.51 -19.97
C VAL A 74 -78.12 -51.75 -20.79
N GLY A 75 -77.16 -52.54 -20.33
CA GLY A 75 -76.76 -53.78 -20.98
C GLY A 75 -75.62 -54.48 -20.23
N MET A 76 -75.21 -55.64 -20.73
CA MET A 76 -74.18 -56.48 -20.12
C MET A 76 -73.30 -57.15 -21.16
N VAL A 77 -72.00 -57.16 -20.90
CA VAL A 77 -71.01 -57.89 -21.71
C VAL A 77 -71.25 -59.38 -21.56
N ARG A 78 -71.38 -60.08 -22.68
CA ARG A 78 -71.58 -61.53 -22.75
C ARG A 78 -70.30 -62.28 -23.04
N ASP A 79 -69.52 -61.79 -23.99
CA ASP A 79 -68.30 -62.46 -24.42
C ASP A 79 -67.23 -61.45 -24.86
N ILE A 80 -65.96 -61.87 -24.78
CA ILE A 80 -64.81 -61.04 -25.12
C ILE A 80 -63.86 -61.89 -25.95
N ASN A 81 -63.67 -61.51 -27.21
CA ASN A 81 -62.88 -62.28 -28.16
C ASN A 81 -61.87 -61.37 -28.86
N LEU A 82 -60.74 -61.97 -29.24
CA LEU A 82 -59.73 -61.29 -30.06
C LEU A 82 -60.19 -61.28 -31.52
N SER A 83 -60.07 -60.14 -32.22
CA SER A 83 -60.41 -60.08 -33.64
C SER A 83 -59.46 -60.96 -34.46
N SER A 84 -59.91 -61.36 -35.65
CA SER A 84 -59.16 -62.28 -36.53
C SER A 84 -57.80 -61.75 -36.99
N ASP A 85 -57.60 -60.44 -36.98
CA ASP A 85 -56.35 -59.74 -37.29
C ASP A 85 -55.40 -59.62 -36.08
N LEU A 86 -55.84 -60.02 -34.88
CA LEU A 86 -55.12 -59.90 -33.60
C LEU A 86 -54.77 -58.45 -33.19
N GLU A 87 -55.30 -57.44 -33.89
CA GLU A 87 -55.02 -56.02 -33.64
C GLU A 87 -56.07 -55.34 -32.75
N SER A 88 -57.25 -55.95 -32.57
CA SER A 88 -58.33 -55.40 -31.73
C SER A 88 -59.03 -56.49 -30.91
N ILE A 89 -59.80 -56.08 -29.90
CA ILE A 89 -60.63 -56.98 -29.11
C ILE A 89 -62.07 -56.59 -29.37
N TYR A 90 -62.91 -57.53 -29.81
CA TYR A 90 -64.33 -57.27 -29.96
C TYR A 90 -65.09 -57.88 -28.77
N VAL A 91 -65.94 -57.05 -28.19
CA VAL A 91 -66.75 -57.36 -27.02
C VAL A 91 -68.19 -57.53 -27.48
N GLU A 92 -68.76 -58.71 -27.27
CA GLU A 92 -70.20 -58.94 -27.47
C GLU A 92 -70.95 -58.49 -26.22
N ALA A 93 -71.88 -57.55 -26.37
CA ALA A 93 -72.74 -57.08 -25.28
C ALA A 93 -74.21 -57.20 -25.67
N ASP A 94 -75.03 -57.64 -24.71
CA ASP A 94 -76.49 -57.64 -24.85
C ASP A 94 -77.03 -56.35 -24.22
N ILE A 95 -77.65 -55.49 -25.04
CA ILE A 95 -78.31 -54.25 -24.62
C ILE A 95 -79.78 -54.54 -24.31
N TYR A 96 -80.29 -54.03 -23.19
CA TYR A 96 -81.68 -54.26 -22.80
C TYR A 96 -82.66 -53.66 -23.83
N PRO A 97 -83.83 -54.28 -24.08
CA PRO A 97 -84.77 -53.84 -25.12
C PRO A 97 -85.16 -52.36 -25.03
N GLU A 98 -85.31 -51.83 -23.81
CA GLU A 98 -85.62 -50.41 -23.54
C GLU A 98 -84.49 -49.45 -23.98
N ALA A 99 -83.25 -49.92 -23.97
CA ALA A 99 -82.06 -49.16 -24.29
C ALA A 99 -81.57 -49.32 -25.73
N ALA A 100 -82.16 -50.23 -26.51
CA ALA A 100 -81.83 -50.41 -27.93
C ALA A 100 -82.00 -49.12 -28.77
N LYS A 101 -82.85 -48.17 -28.31
CA LYS A 101 -83.02 -46.85 -28.93
C LYS A 101 -81.78 -45.95 -28.83
N LEU A 102 -80.84 -46.26 -27.94
CA LEU A 102 -79.58 -45.53 -27.79
C LEU A 102 -78.55 -45.93 -28.86
N LEU A 103 -78.83 -46.98 -29.64
CA LEU A 103 -77.93 -47.53 -30.66
C LEU A 103 -78.20 -46.90 -32.04
N SER A 104 -77.24 -46.12 -32.53
CA SER A 104 -77.21 -45.60 -33.89
C SER A 104 -75.78 -45.56 -34.40
N ASP A 105 -75.58 -45.39 -35.70
CA ASP A 105 -74.25 -45.25 -36.31
C ASP A 105 -73.38 -44.11 -35.77
N LYS A 106 -73.97 -43.16 -35.03
CA LYS A 106 -73.29 -42.05 -34.34
C LYS A 106 -73.12 -42.25 -32.84
N THR A 107 -73.55 -43.38 -32.31
CA THR A 107 -73.40 -43.71 -30.89
C THR A 107 -71.92 -43.98 -30.58
N ARG A 108 -71.42 -43.28 -29.56
CA ARG A 108 -70.04 -43.37 -29.09
C ARG A 108 -69.99 -44.29 -27.88
N PHE A 109 -69.02 -45.18 -27.84
CA PHE A 109 -68.72 -46.04 -26.70
C PHE A 109 -67.31 -45.75 -26.21
N TRP A 110 -67.07 -45.84 -24.91
CA TRP A 110 -65.72 -45.85 -24.35
C TRP A 110 -65.72 -46.66 -23.06
N MET A 111 -64.57 -47.21 -22.70
CA MET A 111 -64.41 -47.90 -21.42
C MET A 111 -64.14 -46.87 -20.32
N VAL A 112 -64.89 -46.97 -19.22
CA VAL A 112 -64.64 -46.20 -18.00
C VAL A 112 -63.86 -47.08 -17.03
N LYS A 113 -62.63 -46.63 -16.73
CA LYS A 113 -61.75 -47.23 -15.72
C LYS A 113 -61.72 -46.30 -14.50
N PRO A 114 -61.64 -46.82 -13.26
CA PRO A 114 -61.44 -45.97 -12.09
C PRO A 114 -60.08 -45.28 -12.22
N THR A 115 -60.08 -43.95 -12.22
CA THR A 115 -58.86 -43.15 -12.30
C THR A 115 -58.67 -42.38 -11.00
N ALA A 116 -57.54 -42.61 -10.34
CA ALA A 116 -57.11 -41.78 -9.23
C ALA A 116 -56.25 -40.64 -9.78
N SER A 117 -56.74 -39.40 -9.69
CA SER A 117 -55.90 -38.21 -9.85
C SER A 117 -55.71 -37.55 -8.48
N LEU A 118 -54.72 -36.67 -8.36
CA LEU A 118 -54.53 -35.92 -7.13
C LEU A 118 -55.58 -34.82 -6.91
N SER A 119 -56.30 -34.42 -7.96
CA SER A 119 -57.39 -33.45 -7.92
C SER A 119 -58.74 -34.06 -7.53
N GLY A 120 -58.87 -35.39 -7.59
CA GLY A 120 -60.08 -36.10 -7.22
C GLY A 120 -60.09 -37.56 -7.70
N ILE A 121 -61.09 -38.32 -7.27
CA ILE A 121 -61.32 -39.69 -7.73
C ILE A 121 -62.46 -39.64 -8.75
N SER A 122 -62.17 -39.95 -10.01
CA SER A 122 -63.20 -40.08 -11.06
C SER A 122 -63.45 -41.55 -11.35
N GLY A 123 -64.71 -41.92 -11.62
CA GLY A 123 -65.11 -43.31 -11.75
C GLY A 123 -65.11 -44.09 -10.44
N LEU A 124 -65.42 -43.45 -9.30
CA LEU A 124 -65.51 -44.12 -7.99
C LEU A 124 -66.56 -45.26 -7.98
N ASP A 125 -67.60 -45.10 -8.79
CA ASP A 125 -68.60 -46.15 -9.04
C ASP A 125 -67.96 -47.42 -9.65
N ALA A 126 -66.94 -47.27 -10.49
CA ALA A 126 -66.16 -48.38 -11.04
C ALA A 126 -65.20 -49.02 -10.01
N LEU A 127 -64.86 -48.34 -8.90
CA LEU A 127 -64.05 -48.92 -7.83
C LEU A 127 -64.82 -50.04 -7.09
N VAL A 128 -66.13 -49.87 -6.93
CA VAL A 128 -67.01 -50.86 -6.28
C VAL A 128 -67.57 -51.86 -7.31
N SER A 129 -67.95 -51.38 -8.50
CA SER A 129 -68.65 -52.20 -9.51
C SER A 129 -67.77 -52.82 -10.61
N GLY A 130 -66.49 -52.42 -10.70
CA GLY A 130 -65.57 -52.81 -11.77
C GLY A 130 -65.66 -51.91 -13.00
N ASN A 131 -64.77 -52.09 -13.97
CA ASN A 131 -64.80 -51.33 -15.23
C ASN A 131 -66.13 -51.54 -15.96
N TYR A 132 -66.66 -50.48 -16.55
CA TYR A 132 -67.90 -50.52 -17.33
C TYR A 132 -67.73 -49.80 -18.67
N ILE A 133 -68.62 -50.09 -19.62
CA ILE A 133 -68.61 -49.44 -20.94
C ILE A 133 -69.65 -48.32 -20.89
N ALA A 134 -69.25 -47.08 -21.11
CA ALA A 134 -70.17 -45.97 -21.24
C ALA A 134 -70.70 -45.87 -22.68
N ILE A 135 -71.98 -45.53 -22.82
CA ILE A 135 -72.64 -45.24 -24.10
C ILE A 135 -73.05 -43.77 -24.15
N GLN A 136 -72.87 -43.12 -25.30
CA GLN A 136 -73.44 -41.81 -25.58
C GLN A 136 -74.12 -41.81 -26.95
N PRO A 137 -75.45 -41.62 -27.03
CA PRO A 137 -76.12 -41.42 -28.30
C PRO A 137 -75.82 -40.02 -28.83
N SER A 138 -75.85 -39.86 -30.16
CA SER A 138 -75.85 -38.53 -30.77
C SER A 138 -77.22 -37.87 -30.62
N THR A 139 -77.25 -36.55 -30.51
CA THR A 139 -78.47 -35.74 -30.60
C THR A 139 -79.12 -35.81 -32.00
N GLU A 140 -78.37 -36.24 -33.01
CA GLU A 140 -78.87 -36.48 -34.37
C GLU A 140 -79.39 -37.91 -34.52
N LYS A 141 -80.57 -38.08 -35.14
CA LYS A 141 -81.11 -39.42 -35.45
C LYS A 141 -80.20 -40.13 -36.45
N GLY A 142 -79.66 -41.29 -36.05
CA GLY A 142 -78.83 -42.15 -36.90
C GLY A 142 -79.51 -43.46 -37.28
N ASN A 143 -78.84 -44.24 -38.14
CA ASN A 143 -79.33 -45.55 -38.57
C ASN A 143 -79.02 -46.63 -37.50
N PRO A 144 -79.89 -47.64 -37.30
CA PRO A 144 -79.61 -48.75 -36.39
C PRO A 144 -78.30 -49.44 -36.79
N LYS A 145 -77.39 -49.62 -35.82
CA LYS A 145 -76.10 -50.25 -36.01
C LYS A 145 -75.83 -51.23 -34.87
N THR A 146 -75.18 -52.35 -35.18
CA THR A 146 -74.85 -53.41 -34.21
C THR A 146 -73.35 -53.61 -34.03
N LYS A 147 -72.51 -52.96 -34.84
CA LYS A 147 -71.03 -53.01 -34.73
C LYS A 147 -70.47 -51.62 -34.45
N PHE A 148 -69.67 -51.49 -33.41
CA PHE A 148 -69.15 -50.21 -32.93
C PHE A 148 -67.64 -50.26 -32.72
N VAL A 149 -67.00 -49.11 -32.79
CA VAL A 149 -65.60 -48.92 -32.39
C VAL A 149 -65.62 -47.98 -31.20
N ALA A 150 -65.01 -48.40 -30.09
CA ALA A 150 -64.91 -47.60 -28.90
C ALA A 150 -63.81 -46.53 -29.04
N LEU A 151 -64.02 -45.39 -28.39
CA LEU A 151 -63.03 -44.35 -28.24
C LEU A 151 -62.03 -44.73 -27.14
N ASP A 152 -60.76 -44.34 -27.32
CA ASP A 152 -59.69 -44.61 -26.35
C ASP A 152 -59.90 -43.85 -25.02
N ARG A 153 -60.61 -42.71 -25.05
CA ARG A 153 -60.90 -41.88 -23.88
C ARG A 153 -62.26 -41.21 -24.01
N ALA A 154 -62.78 -40.71 -22.89
CA ALA A 154 -64.00 -39.90 -22.89
C ALA A 154 -63.87 -38.71 -23.86
N PRO A 155 -64.91 -38.40 -24.67
CA PRO A 155 -64.93 -37.24 -25.55
C PRO A 155 -64.68 -35.92 -24.78
N ALA A 156 -63.74 -35.08 -25.22
CA ALA A 156 -63.36 -33.83 -24.53
C ALA A 156 -64.46 -32.76 -24.57
N ASP A 157 -65.35 -32.81 -25.56
CA ASP A 157 -66.56 -31.99 -25.72
C ASP A 157 -67.59 -32.21 -24.60
N LEU A 158 -67.56 -33.35 -23.90
CA LEU A 158 -68.40 -33.58 -22.72
C LEU A 158 -68.02 -32.67 -21.55
N LEU A 159 -66.74 -32.32 -21.41
CA LEU A 159 -66.22 -31.48 -20.33
C LEU A 159 -66.31 -29.98 -20.65
N ALA A 160 -66.45 -29.61 -21.92
CA ALA A 160 -66.47 -28.22 -22.40
C ALA A 160 -67.82 -27.49 -22.23
N ASN A 161 -68.89 -28.21 -21.85
CA ASN A 161 -70.26 -27.67 -21.79
C ASN A 161 -70.64 -27.01 -20.46
N GLU A 162 -69.69 -26.88 -19.52
CA GLU A 162 -69.90 -26.24 -18.22
C GLU A 162 -68.92 -25.06 -18.05
N GLY A 163 -69.34 -23.83 -18.41
CA GLY A 163 -68.55 -22.60 -18.20
C GLY A 163 -68.15 -21.77 -19.44
N LEU A 164 -67.49 -20.64 -19.20
CA LEU A 164 -66.85 -19.76 -20.20
C LEU A 164 -65.50 -20.34 -20.64
N ASN A 165 -65.38 -20.73 -21.90
CA ASN A 165 -64.14 -21.28 -22.44
C ASN A 165 -63.14 -20.19 -22.84
N ILE A 166 -61.87 -20.36 -22.47
CA ILE A 166 -60.75 -19.49 -22.83
C ILE A 166 -59.58 -20.30 -23.38
N SER A 167 -58.74 -19.64 -24.17
CA SER A 167 -57.50 -20.20 -24.70
C SER A 167 -56.29 -19.48 -24.14
N LEU A 168 -55.30 -20.21 -23.63
CA LEU A 168 -54.07 -19.67 -23.08
C LEU A 168 -52.90 -20.12 -23.95
N LYS A 169 -52.07 -19.18 -24.40
CA LYS A 169 -50.89 -19.44 -25.24
C LYS A 169 -49.60 -19.27 -24.44
N ALA A 170 -48.74 -20.29 -24.46
CA ALA A 170 -47.44 -20.30 -23.80
C ALA A 170 -46.34 -20.87 -24.73
N GLN A 171 -45.07 -20.62 -24.41
CA GLN A 171 -43.94 -21.20 -25.14
C GLN A 171 -43.82 -22.72 -24.91
N ASP A 172 -44.16 -23.17 -23.71
CA ASP A 172 -44.21 -24.58 -23.32
C ASP A 172 -45.42 -24.87 -22.42
N LEU A 173 -45.69 -26.14 -22.13
CA LEU A 173 -46.81 -26.56 -21.26
C LEU A 173 -46.49 -26.32 -19.77
N GLY A 174 -45.21 -26.23 -19.41
CA GLY A 174 -44.76 -26.17 -18.02
C GLY A 174 -45.27 -27.33 -17.17
N GLY A 175 -45.60 -27.03 -15.91
CA GLY A 175 -46.19 -27.98 -14.96
C GLY A 175 -47.72 -28.12 -15.05
N ILE A 176 -48.34 -27.76 -16.17
CA ILE A 176 -49.80 -27.75 -16.35
C ILE A 176 -50.29 -29.07 -16.94
N SER A 177 -51.38 -29.61 -16.41
CA SER A 177 -52.04 -30.82 -16.87
C SER A 177 -53.55 -30.64 -17.01
N ILE A 178 -54.23 -31.62 -17.61
CA ILE A 178 -55.70 -31.67 -17.57
C ILE A 178 -56.13 -31.77 -16.10
N GLY A 179 -57.08 -30.93 -15.69
CA GLY A 179 -57.52 -30.74 -14.30
C GLY A 179 -56.75 -29.68 -13.51
N SER A 180 -55.71 -29.04 -14.08
CA SER A 180 -55.03 -27.91 -13.43
C SER A 180 -56.02 -26.77 -13.19
N GLN A 181 -56.02 -26.23 -11.98
CA GLN A 181 -57.01 -25.24 -11.55
C GLN A 181 -56.63 -23.83 -12.02
N ILE A 182 -57.63 -23.03 -12.39
CA ILE A 182 -57.51 -21.59 -12.59
C ILE A 182 -57.89 -20.89 -11.29
N LEU A 183 -56.98 -20.09 -10.75
CA LEU A 183 -57.07 -19.47 -9.44
C LEU A 183 -57.22 -17.95 -9.57
N TYR A 184 -58.29 -17.38 -9.04
CA TYR A 184 -58.41 -15.94 -8.82
C TYR A 184 -58.35 -15.65 -7.33
N ARG A 185 -57.39 -14.82 -6.89
CA ARG A 185 -57.16 -14.55 -5.46
C ARG A 185 -57.07 -15.82 -4.60
N LYS A 186 -56.44 -16.88 -5.14
CA LYS A 186 -56.30 -18.22 -4.55
C LYS A 186 -57.59 -19.05 -4.46
N ILE A 187 -58.69 -18.60 -5.06
CA ILE A 187 -59.96 -19.34 -5.16
C ILE A 187 -60.01 -20.04 -6.52
N PRO A 188 -60.29 -21.36 -6.58
CA PRO A 188 -60.46 -22.06 -7.85
C PRO A 188 -61.75 -21.64 -8.55
N ILE A 189 -61.59 -21.01 -9.71
CA ILE A 189 -62.68 -20.46 -10.52
C ILE A 189 -62.91 -21.21 -11.83
N GLY A 190 -62.02 -22.14 -12.18
CA GLY A 190 -62.07 -22.88 -13.45
C GLY A 190 -61.00 -23.96 -13.52
N GLU A 191 -60.95 -24.69 -14.63
CA GLU A 191 -59.99 -25.78 -14.83
C GLU A 191 -59.59 -25.97 -16.30
N VAL A 192 -58.37 -26.48 -16.48
CA VAL A 192 -57.82 -26.87 -17.79
C VAL A 192 -58.43 -28.21 -18.20
N TYR A 193 -59.09 -28.27 -19.36
CA TYR A 193 -59.68 -29.51 -19.87
C TYR A 193 -58.92 -30.10 -21.07
N ASN A 194 -58.11 -29.30 -21.77
CA ASN A 194 -57.34 -29.77 -22.92
C ASN A 194 -56.09 -28.92 -23.17
N TYR A 195 -55.10 -29.47 -23.88
CA TYR A 195 -53.96 -28.72 -24.41
C TYR A 195 -53.44 -29.38 -25.70
N GLN A 196 -52.85 -28.58 -26.58
CA GLN A 196 -52.29 -29.03 -27.84
C GLN A 196 -51.18 -28.10 -28.31
N LEU A 197 -50.30 -28.58 -29.19
CA LEU A 197 -49.35 -27.71 -29.89
C LEU A 197 -50.10 -26.81 -30.90
N ASP A 198 -49.59 -25.60 -31.10
CA ASP A 198 -50.07 -24.73 -32.18
C ASP A 198 -49.67 -25.27 -33.57
N LYS A 199 -50.24 -24.71 -34.63
CA LYS A 199 -50.03 -25.18 -36.02
C LYS A 199 -48.56 -25.18 -36.44
N GLU A 200 -47.73 -24.32 -35.85
CA GLU A 200 -46.29 -24.20 -36.13
C GLU A 200 -45.43 -25.05 -35.19
N SER A 201 -46.03 -25.72 -34.20
CA SER A 201 -45.34 -26.46 -33.14
C SER A 201 -44.31 -25.63 -32.35
N LYS A 202 -44.52 -24.31 -32.26
CA LYS A 202 -43.66 -23.38 -31.51
C LYS A 202 -44.24 -22.97 -30.15
N ASN A 203 -45.54 -23.11 -29.99
CA ASN A 203 -46.24 -22.74 -28.76
C ASN A 203 -47.23 -23.83 -28.36
N VAL A 204 -47.60 -23.83 -27.09
CA VAL A 204 -48.66 -24.67 -26.54
C VAL A 204 -49.92 -23.82 -26.38
N ILE A 205 -51.04 -24.36 -26.88
CA ILE A 205 -52.38 -23.84 -26.70
C ILE A 205 -53.06 -24.67 -25.62
N ILE A 206 -53.36 -24.03 -24.49
CA ILE A 206 -54.02 -24.62 -23.34
C ILE A 206 -55.47 -24.14 -23.37
N GLN A 207 -56.43 -25.04 -23.26
CA GLN A 207 -57.86 -24.73 -23.24
C GLN A 207 -58.40 -24.97 -21.83
N ALA A 208 -59.12 -23.99 -21.33
CA ALA A 208 -59.66 -24.02 -19.98
C ALA A 208 -61.08 -23.46 -19.94
N SER A 209 -61.87 -23.96 -18.99
CA SER A 209 -63.22 -23.50 -18.72
C SER A 209 -63.25 -22.75 -17.39
N ILE A 210 -63.87 -21.57 -17.38
CA ILE A 210 -64.14 -20.78 -16.18
C ILE A 210 -65.61 -21.02 -15.81
N ARG A 211 -65.88 -21.36 -14.55
CA ARG A 211 -67.27 -21.60 -14.09
C ARG A 211 -68.12 -20.36 -14.34
N ASP A 212 -69.38 -20.57 -14.73
CA ASP A 212 -70.30 -19.48 -15.10
C ASP A 212 -70.41 -18.39 -14.03
N GLU A 213 -70.43 -18.78 -12.76
CA GLU A 213 -70.47 -17.87 -11.59
C GLU A 213 -69.29 -16.90 -11.49
N TYR A 214 -68.16 -17.22 -12.14
CA TYR A 214 -66.93 -16.42 -12.16
C TYR A 214 -66.59 -15.82 -13.53
N SER A 215 -67.40 -16.07 -14.56
CA SER A 215 -67.17 -15.58 -15.93
C SER A 215 -66.95 -14.06 -15.99
N ASN A 216 -67.73 -13.28 -15.22
CA ASN A 216 -67.66 -11.82 -15.14
C ASN A 216 -66.35 -11.27 -14.56
N ILE A 217 -65.53 -12.10 -13.93
CA ILE A 217 -64.22 -11.69 -13.40
C ILE A 217 -63.23 -11.55 -14.55
N ILE A 218 -63.36 -12.32 -15.62
CA ILE A 218 -62.40 -12.35 -16.72
C ILE A 218 -62.74 -11.26 -17.73
N THR A 219 -61.74 -10.43 -18.02
CA THR A 219 -61.80 -9.29 -18.93
C THR A 219 -60.68 -9.36 -19.97
N ASP A 220 -60.71 -8.51 -20.99
CA ASP A 220 -59.64 -8.39 -21.99
C ASP A 220 -58.29 -7.93 -21.41
N GLU A 221 -58.29 -7.27 -20.24
CA GLU A 221 -57.08 -6.90 -19.49
C GLU A 221 -56.59 -7.98 -18.51
N SER A 222 -57.24 -9.15 -18.49
CA SER A 222 -56.84 -10.25 -17.61
C SER A 222 -55.47 -10.81 -17.98
N ARG A 223 -54.64 -11.03 -16.95
CA ARG A 223 -53.31 -11.63 -17.11
C ARG A 223 -53.23 -12.94 -16.37
N PHE A 224 -52.84 -13.98 -17.09
CA PHE A 224 -52.69 -15.33 -16.58
C PHE A 224 -51.21 -15.66 -16.42
N TRP A 225 -50.80 -16.23 -15.29
CA TRP A 225 -49.44 -16.72 -15.12
C TRP A 225 -49.41 -18.11 -14.50
N ASN A 226 -48.38 -18.87 -14.85
CA ASN A 226 -48.15 -20.20 -14.30
C ASN A 226 -47.70 -20.07 -12.83
N VAL A 227 -48.35 -20.82 -11.93
CA VAL A 227 -47.95 -20.93 -10.52
C VAL A 227 -47.60 -22.37 -10.14
N SER A 228 -47.30 -23.20 -11.15
CA SER A 228 -46.92 -24.60 -10.99
C SER A 228 -45.44 -24.72 -10.57
N GLY A 229 -45.17 -25.56 -9.58
CA GLY A 229 -43.81 -25.85 -9.10
C GLY A 229 -43.34 -24.99 -7.91
N ILE A 230 -42.09 -25.22 -7.48
CA ILE A 230 -41.49 -24.53 -6.33
C ILE A 230 -40.78 -23.27 -6.82
N GLY A 231 -41.32 -22.09 -6.48
CA GLY A 231 -40.65 -20.81 -6.70
C GLY A 231 -39.69 -20.48 -5.57
N ALA A 232 -38.38 -20.66 -5.80
CA ALA A 232 -37.34 -20.15 -4.90
C ALA A 232 -36.80 -18.82 -5.47
N ASN A 233 -37.07 -17.71 -4.78
CA ASN A 233 -36.53 -16.42 -5.14
C ASN A 233 -35.30 -16.13 -4.27
N VAL A 234 -34.14 -16.00 -4.90
CA VAL A 234 -32.91 -15.56 -4.23
C VAL A 234 -32.78 -14.05 -4.44
N GLY A 235 -33.08 -13.28 -3.40
CA GLY A 235 -33.12 -11.82 -3.44
C GLY A 235 -32.08 -11.14 -2.54
N PHE A 236 -32.14 -9.81 -2.48
CA PHE A 236 -31.24 -9.02 -1.63
C PHE A 236 -31.36 -9.37 -0.14
N SER A 237 -32.55 -9.77 0.29
CA SER A 237 -32.91 -10.12 1.68
C SER A 237 -32.71 -11.60 2.05
N GLY A 238 -32.23 -12.45 1.13
CA GLY A 238 -32.04 -13.89 1.37
C GLY A 238 -32.78 -14.78 0.37
N VAL A 239 -33.01 -16.04 0.76
CA VAL A 239 -33.77 -17.02 -0.04
C VAL A 239 -35.21 -17.02 0.46
N ASP A 240 -36.13 -16.55 -0.38
CA ASP A 240 -37.57 -16.59 -0.14
C ASP A 240 -38.17 -17.77 -0.90
N ILE A 241 -38.44 -18.85 -0.16
CA ILE A 241 -39.10 -20.04 -0.70
C ILE A 241 -40.59 -19.87 -0.49
N ARG A 242 -41.31 -19.50 -1.55
CA ARG A 242 -42.76 -19.37 -1.51
C ARG A 242 -43.39 -20.65 -1.99
N LEU A 243 -44.11 -21.31 -1.09
CA LEU A 243 -45.00 -22.42 -1.43
C LEU A 243 -46.41 -21.86 -1.53
N GLU A 244 -46.94 -21.74 -2.76
CA GLU A 244 -48.28 -21.18 -2.99
C GLU A 244 -49.37 -22.13 -2.47
N SER A 245 -49.35 -23.39 -2.89
CA SER A 245 -50.25 -24.45 -2.43
C SER A 245 -49.67 -25.82 -2.74
N LEU A 246 -49.85 -26.80 -1.85
CA LEU A 246 -49.47 -28.20 -2.09
C LEU A 246 -50.15 -28.78 -3.34
N THR A 247 -51.38 -28.34 -3.66
CA THR A 247 -52.07 -28.74 -4.89
C THR A 247 -51.42 -28.18 -6.16
N ALA A 248 -50.89 -26.96 -6.12
CA ALA A 248 -50.20 -26.33 -7.26
C ALA A 248 -48.82 -26.95 -7.53
N LEU A 249 -48.20 -27.56 -6.50
CA LEU A 249 -46.91 -28.26 -6.65
C LEU A 249 -47.02 -29.57 -7.44
N ILE A 250 -48.17 -30.25 -7.38
CA ILE A 250 -48.30 -31.61 -7.89
C ILE A 250 -49.25 -31.68 -9.10
N GLY A 251 -50.33 -30.88 -9.12
CA GLY A 251 -51.32 -30.89 -10.21
C GLY A 251 -51.24 -29.70 -11.17
N GLY A 252 -50.31 -28.76 -10.94
CA GLY A 252 -50.21 -27.51 -11.68
C GLY A 252 -51.39 -26.56 -11.46
N SER A 253 -51.15 -25.26 -11.54
CA SER A 253 -52.20 -24.25 -11.42
C SER A 253 -51.85 -22.99 -12.20
N ILE A 254 -52.88 -22.28 -12.65
CA ILE A 254 -52.78 -21.03 -13.37
C ILE A 254 -53.45 -19.96 -12.52
N ALA A 255 -52.73 -18.90 -12.17
CA ALA A 255 -53.32 -17.77 -11.46
C ALA A 255 -53.71 -16.68 -12.45
N VAL A 256 -54.78 -15.94 -12.13
CA VAL A 256 -55.26 -14.81 -12.93
C VAL A 256 -55.41 -13.56 -12.06
N ASP A 257 -55.06 -12.42 -12.65
CA ASP A 257 -55.40 -11.08 -12.17
C ASP A 257 -56.23 -10.39 -13.25
N SER A 258 -57.32 -9.73 -12.85
CA SER A 258 -58.21 -9.01 -13.75
C SER A 258 -58.49 -7.63 -13.16
N PRO A 259 -58.05 -6.54 -13.81
CA PRO A 259 -58.35 -5.18 -13.36
C PRO A 259 -59.84 -4.85 -13.53
N ASP A 260 -60.39 -4.02 -12.62
CA ASP A 260 -61.82 -3.64 -12.61
C ASP A 260 -62.31 -2.83 -13.83
N ARG A 261 -61.44 -2.49 -14.79
CA ARG A 261 -61.74 -1.60 -15.93
C ARG A 261 -61.77 -2.28 -17.30
N GLY A 262 -61.53 -3.58 -17.37
CA GLY A 262 -61.52 -4.31 -18.65
C GLY A 262 -62.91 -4.55 -19.23
N LEU A 263 -62.97 -4.80 -20.54
CA LEU A 263 -64.20 -5.15 -21.26
C LEU A 263 -64.52 -6.66 -21.10
N PRO A 264 -65.81 -7.05 -21.10
CA PRO A 264 -66.21 -8.46 -21.12
C PRO A 264 -65.67 -9.17 -22.37
N ILE A 265 -65.29 -10.44 -22.20
CA ILE A 265 -64.71 -11.24 -23.29
C ILE A 265 -65.74 -12.12 -23.98
N THR A 266 -65.33 -12.68 -25.13
CA THR A 266 -66.12 -13.65 -25.90
C THR A 266 -65.55 -15.07 -25.75
N GLU A 267 -66.38 -16.07 -26.03
CA GLU A 267 -66.00 -17.49 -25.99
C GLU A 267 -64.70 -17.75 -26.77
N ASN A 268 -63.79 -18.53 -26.19
CA ASN A 268 -62.49 -18.91 -26.76
C ASN A 268 -61.51 -17.75 -27.02
N MET A 269 -61.67 -16.60 -26.35
CA MET A 269 -60.67 -15.54 -26.40
C MET A 269 -59.29 -16.05 -25.96
N GLN A 270 -58.25 -15.62 -26.68
CA GLN A 270 -56.87 -16.04 -26.45
C GLN A 270 -56.12 -15.06 -25.55
N PHE A 271 -55.50 -15.58 -24.49
CA PHE A 271 -54.61 -14.85 -23.59
C PHE A 271 -53.18 -15.40 -23.63
N LYS A 272 -52.22 -14.55 -23.27
CA LYS A 272 -50.84 -15.01 -23.01
C LYS A 272 -50.76 -15.57 -21.59
N LEU A 273 -50.21 -16.77 -21.46
CA LEU A 273 -49.82 -17.34 -20.18
C LEU A 273 -48.36 -16.96 -19.89
N TYR A 274 -48.15 -16.14 -18.87
CA TYR A 274 -46.82 -15.72 -18.42
C TYR A 274 -46.17 -16.82 -17.57
N PRO A 275 -44.82 -16.93 -17.58
CA PRO A 275 -44.11 -17.90 -16.74
C PRO A 275 -44.34 -17.69 -15.24
N ASP A 276 -44.50 -16.44 -14.79
CA ASP A 276 -44.63 -16.08 -13.37
C ASP A 276 -45.28 -14.70 -13.18
N LEU A 277 -45.60 -14.34 -11.92
CA LEU A 277 -46.23 -13.07 -11.57
C LEU A 277 -45.37 -11.83 -11.92
N LYS A 278 -44.04 -11.93 -11.83
CA LYS A 278 -43.13 -10.80 -12.08
C LYS A 278 -43.09 -10.46 -13.58
N THR A 279 -43.13 -11.48 -14.44
CA THR A 279 -43.17 -11.33 -15.90
C THR A 279 -44.56 -10.97 -16.43
N ALA A 280 -45.62 -11.24 -15.66
CA ALA A 280 -46.98 -10.79 -15.97
C ALA A 280 -47.14 -9.25 -15.93
N GLY A 281 -46.14 -8.50 -15.46
CA GLY A 281 -45.99 -7.07 -15.73
C GLY A 281 -47.00 -6.16 -15.04
N ARG A 282 -46.89 -6.00 -13.72
CA ARG A 282 -47.46 -4.84 -13.00
C ARG A 282 -46.47 -3.68 -13.04
N GLY A 283 -46.76 -2.61 -13.76
CA GLY A 283 -45.96 -1.38 -13.72
C GLY A 283 -45.98 -0.55 -15.01
N ILE A 284 -45.38 0.64 -14.95
CA ILE A 284 -45.15 1.55 -16.07
C ILE A 284 -43.93 1.07 -16.86
N PRO A 285 -44.08 0.69 -18.14
CA PRO A 285 -42.97 0.21 -18.95
C PRO A 285 -42.02 1.35 -19.33
N ILE A 286 -40.72 1.10 -19.18
CA ILE A 286 -39.64 2.01 -19.59
C ILE A 286 -38.52 1.22 -20.30
N SER A 287 -37.70 1.95 -21.06
CA SER A 287 -36.52 1.42 -21.75
C SER A 287 -35.27 2.15 -21.25
N ILE A 288 -34.22 1.38 -20.94
CA ILE A 288 -32.97 1.90 -20.39
C ILE A 288 -31.80 1.38 -21.23
N THR A 289 -31.05 2.27 -21.87
CA THR A 289 -29.78 1.91 -22.54
C THR A 289 -28.72 1.66 -21.48
N LEU A 290 -28.07 0.50 -21.51
CA LEU A 290 -27.03 0.10 -20.56
C LEU A 290 -25.63 0.25 -21.15
N PRO A 291 -24.61 0.51 -20.32
CA PRO A 291 -23.21 0.39 -20.74
C PRO A 291 -22.83 -1.07 -20.99
N ASP A 292 -21.74 -1.29 -21.73
CA ASP A 292 -21.16 -2.61 -21.96
C ASP A 292 -20.66 -3.24 -20.65
N ASP A 293 -20.58 -4.58 -20.60
CA ASP A 293 -20.19 -5.38 -19.44
C ASP A 293 -20.99 -5.07 -18.16
N ASN A 294 -22.27 -4.69 -18.31
CA ASN A 294 -23.11 -4.26 -17.17
C ASN A 294 -23.43 -5.38 -16.17
N LYS A 295 -23.33 -6.66 -16.55
CA LYS A 295 -23.63 -7.85 -15.72
C LYS A 295 -24.98 -7.76 -14.96
N ILE A 296 -25.96 -7.09 -15.56
CA ILE A 296 -27.35 -7.08 -15.07
C ILE A 296 -28.03 -8.37 -15.52
N SER A 297 -28.79 -8.99 -14.62
CA SER A 297 -29.57 -10.19 -14.92
C SER A 297 -30.64 -9.91 -15.99
N PRO A 298 -30.80 -10.78 -17.02
CA PRO A 298 -31.78 -10.60 -18.12
C PRO A 298 -33.21 -10.30 -17.69
N SER A 299 -33.61 -10.83 -16.54
CA SER A 299 -34.91 -10.58 -15.92
C SER A 299 -34.74 -10.54 -14.39
N GLY A 300 -35.59 -9.74 -13.74
CA GLY A 300 -35.71 -9.66 -12.28
C GLY A 300 -34.67 -8.79 -11.55
N ALA A 301 -33.71 -8.18 -12.26
CA ALA A 301 -32.77 -7.26 -11.62
C ALA A 301 -33.52 -6.01 -11.11
N PRO A 302 -33.35 -5.59 -9.84
CA PRO A 302 -34.16 -4.51 -9.29
C PRO A 302 -33.69 -3.13 -9.75
N ILE A 303 -34.63 -2.21 -9.72
CA ILE A 303 -34.39 -0.77 -9.80
C ILE A 303 -34.68 -0.20 -8.42
N ILE A 304 -33.66 0.38 -7.79
CA ILE A 304 -33.69 0.81 -6.40
C ILE A 304 -33.72 2.34 -6.31
N TYR A 305 -34.51 2.88 -5.39
CA TYR A 305 -34.45 4.28 -5.00
C TYR A 305 -34.35 4.37 -3.47
N ARG A 306 -33.29 5.01 -2.97
CA ARG A 306 -33.02 5.15 -1.52
C ARG A 306 -33.14 3.84 -0.72
N GLY A 307 -32.71 2.73 -1.31
CA GLY A 307 -32.76 1.40 -0.70
C GLY A 307 -34.10 0.66 -0.83
N ILE A 308 -35.09 1.24 -1.50
CA ILE A 308 -36.40 0.62 -1.76
C ILE A 308 -36.47 0.16 -3.22
N GLU A 309 -36.93 -1.06 -3.46
CA GLU A 309 -37.20 -1.55 -4.82
C GLU A 309 -38.43 -0.84 -5.40
N VAL A 310 -38.22 -0.05 -6.45
CA VAL A 310 -39.26 0.76 -7.11
C VAL A 310 -39.66 0.20 -8.48
N GLY A 311 -38.90 -0.76 -8.98
CA GLY A 311 -39.19 -1.47 -10.22
C GLY A 311 -38.18 -2.58 -10.48
N GLN A 312 -38.26 -3.19 -11.65
CA GLN A 312 -37.38 -4.31 -12.03
C GLN A 312 -37.19 -4.37 -13.54
N ILE A 313 -36.05 -4.91 -13.96
CA ILE A 313 -35.76 -5.29 -15.34
C ILE A 313 -36.63 -6.50 -15.69
N THR A 314 -37.37 -6.42 -16.78
CA THR A 314 -38.24 -7.50 -17.27
C THR A 314 -37.62 -8.23 -18.45
N ASP A 315 -36.77 -7.56 -19.23
CA ASP A 315 -36.12 -8.13 -20.40
C ASP A 315 -34.85 -7.34 -20.80
N LEU A 316 -33.95 -7.97 -21.54
CA LEU A 316 -32.66 -7.43 -21.98
C LEU A 316 -32.40 -7.84 -23.43
N GLN A 317 -32.28 -6.86 -24.32
CA GLN A 317 -32.09 -7.08 -25.75
C GLN A 317 -31.00 -6.18 -26.31
N LEU A 318 -30.41 -6.58 -27.43
CA LEU A 318 -29.64 -5.65 -28.25
C LEU A 318 -30.60 -4.80 -29.09
N ASN A 319 -30.27 -3.53 -29.28
CA ASN A 319 -30.99 -2.69 -30.23
C ASN A 319 -30.85 -3.22 -31.68
N ASP A 320 -31.64 -2.69 -32.62
CA ASP A 320 -31.65 -3.17 -34.02
C ASP A 320 -30.26 -3.13 -34.68
N SER A 321 -29.44 -2.12 -34.36
CA SER A 321 -28.07 -1.95 -34.84
C SER A 321 -27.03 -2.85 -34.14
N ARG A 322 -27.45 -3.60 -33.11
CA ARG A 322 -26.62 -4.48 -32.26
C ARG A 322 -25.39 -3.83 -31.63
N ASN A 323 -25.44 -2.51 -31.41
CA ASN A 323 -24.33 -1.74 -30.83
C ASN A 323 -24.63 -1.24 -29.42
N GLN A 324 -25.86 -1.43 -28.91
CA GLN A 324 -26.24 -1.03 -27.57
C GLN A 324 -27.13 -2.09 -26.93
N ILE A 325 -26.93 -2.30 -25.64
CA ILE A 325 -27.78 -3.16 -24.81
C ILE A 325 -28.93 -2.30 -24.27
N VAL A 326 -30.16 -2.70 -24.52
CA VAL A 326 -31.38 -2.03 -24.09
C VAL A 326 -32.14 -2.94 -23.14
N ALA A 327 -32.30 -2.49 -21.90
CA ALA A 327 -33.13 -3.16 -20.91
C ALA A 327 -34.56 -2.62 -20.95
N SER A 328 -35.54 -3.52 -20.99
CA SER A 328 -36.94 -3.19 -20.72
C SER A 328 -37.21 -3.38 -19.24
N ALA A 329 -37.86 -2.40 -18.62
CA ALA A 329 -38.15 -2.42 -17.19
C ALA A 329 -39.57 -1.97 -16.88
N ALA A 330 -40.09 -2.40 -15.73
CA ALA A 330 -41.37 -1.98 -15.21
C ALA A 330 -41.18 -1.25 -13.88
N ILE A 331 -41.67 -0.02 -13.79
CA ILE A 331 -41.63 0.82 -12.58
C ILE A 331 -42.99 0.83 -11.92
N GLN A 332 -43.06 0.71 -10.60
CA GLN A 332 -44.34 0.74 -9.90
C GLN A 332 -45.04 2.11 -10.10
N PRO A 333 -46.37 2.16 -10.31
CA PRO A 333 -47.09 3.40 -10.59
C PRO A 333 -46.90 4.51 -9.54
N ALA A 334 -46.68 4.15 -8.28
CA ALA A 334 -46.43 5.10 -7.20
C ALA A 334 -45.15 5.94 -7.38
N PHE A 335 -44.22 5.49 -8.23
CA PHE A 335 -42.96 6.20 -8.53
C PHE A 335 -42.98 6.84 -9.94
N SER A 336 -44.15 6.97 -10.57
CA SER A 336 -44.27 7.51 -11.92
C SER A 336 -43.71 8.91 -12.08
N ASP A 337 -43.77 9.71 -11.01
CA ASP A 337 -43.36 11.11 -11.00
C ASP A 337 -41.83 11.27 -11.00
N MET A 338 -41.09 10.21 -10.67
CA MET A 338 -39.63 10.16 -10.77
C MET A 338 -39.14 9.83 -12.18
N LEU A 339 -40.03 9.59 -13.15
CA LEU A 339 -39.68 9.20 -14.51
C LEU A 339 -39.64 10.43 -15.41
N THR A 340 -38.59 11.23 -15.28
CA THR A 340 -38.38 12.48 -16.04
C THR A 340 -37.11 12.42 -16.90
N ASN A 341 -37.01 13.22 -17.96
CA ASN A 341 -35.77 13.31 -18.76
C ASN A 341 -34.52 13.77 -17.95
N GLY A 342 -34.71 14.43 -16.81
CA GLY A 342 -33.65 14.78 -15.85
C GLY A 342 -33.20 13.62 -14.97
N SER A 343 -33.96 12.54 -14.91
CA SER A 343 -33.65 11.39 -14.05
C SER A 343 -32.47 10.58 -14.61
N ARG A 344 -31.73 9.93 -13.70
CA ARG A 344 -30.52 9.16 -14.01
C ARG A 344 -30.64 7.76 -13.43
N PHE A 345 -30.19 6.79 -14.20
CA PHE A 345 -30.02 5.41 -13.73
C PHE A 345 -28.54 5.16 -13.54
N ILE A 346 -28.16 4.75 -12.34
CA ILE A 346 -26.76 4.47 -11.99
C ILE A 346 -26.59 2.97 -11.91
N LEU A 347 -25.62 2.43 -12.66
CA LEU A 347 -25.23 1.04 -12.55
C LEU A 347 -24.47 0.84 -11.23
N GLU A 348 -25.02 0.02 -10.33
CA GLU A 348 -24.37 -0.39 -9.09
C GLU A 348 -23.73 -1.76 -9.29
N GLU A 349 -22.40 -1.76 -9.34
CA GLU A 349 -21.57 -2.93 -9.61
C GLU A 349 -20.98 -3.50 -8.32
N ALA A 350 -20.67 -4.80 -8.31
CA ALA A 350 -19.80 -5.36 -7.28
C ALA A 350 -18.40 -4.74 -7.39
N GLU A 351 -18.00 -3.96 -6.39
CA GLU A 351 -16.66 -3.41 -6.31
C GLU A 351 -15.87 -4.19 -5.26
N VAL A 352 -14.91 -5.00 -5.72
CA VAL A 352 -13.92 -5.64 -4.85
C VAL A 352 -12.59 -4.97 -5.10
N SER A 353 -12.19 -4.11 -4.17
CA SER A 353 -10.87 -3.51 -4.19
C SER A 353 -10.16 -3.77 -2.87
N LEU A 354 -8.83 -3.64 -2.87
CA LEU A 354 -8.03 -3.65 -1.65
C LEU A 354 -8.37 -2.45 -0.73
N SER A 355 -9.12 -1.46 -1.25
CA SER A 355 -9.53 -0.26 -0.53
C SER A 355 -10.90 -0.38 0.16
N GLY A 356 -11.66 -1.43 -0.14
CA GLY A 356 -13.02 -1.60 0.35
C GLY A 356 -13.82 -2.49 -0.58
N VAL A 357 -14.92 -3.01 -0.03
CA VAL A 357 -15.85 -3.86 -0.75
C VAL A 357 -17.20 -3.17 -0.75
N GLU A 358 -17.68 -2.78 -1.93
CA GLU A 358 -19.05 -2.26 -2.11
C GLU A 358 -19.87 -3.29 -2.90
N ASN A 359 -21.14 -3.42 -2.53
CA ASN A 359 -22.10 -4.27 -3.24
C ASN A 359 -21.61 -5.70 -3.50
N LEU A 360 -20.84 -6.33 -2.58
CA LEU A 360 -20.28 -7.69 -2.76
C LEU A 360 -21.36 -8.73 -3.10
N SER A 361 -22.58 -8.51 -2.61
CA SER A 361 -23.73 -9.34 -2.94
C SER A 361 -23.99 -9.46 -4.45
N ASN A 362 -23.57 -8.48 -5.25
CA ASN A 362 -23.78 -8.45 -6.70
C ASN A 362 -22.91 -9.48 -7.44
N LEU A 363 -21.82 -10.00 -6.83
CA LEU A 363 -21.07 -11.14 -7.39
C LEU A 363 -21.94 -12.41 -7.51
N ILE A 364 -22.93 -12.55 -6.62
CA ILE A 364 -23.83 -13.70 -6.58
C ILE A 364 -25.19 -13.32 -7.18
N LYS A 365 -25.69 -12.11 -6.90
CA LYS A 365 -27.05 -11.67 -7.27
C LYS A 365 -27.14 -10.98 -8.64
N GLY A 366 -26.01 -10.60 -9.23
CA GLY A 366 -25.95 -9.72 -10.41
C GLY A 366 -26.00 -8.23 -10.04
N ASN A 367 -25.62 -7.38 -10.98
CA ASN A 367 -25.66 -5.93 -10.82
C ASN A 367 -27.11 -5.40 -10.91
N PHE A 368 -27.35 -4.21 -10.35
CA PHE A 368 -28.67 -3.57 -10.35
C PHE A 368 -28.57 -2.07 -10.69
N LEU A 369 -29.73 -1.42 -10.87
CA LEU A 369 -29.78 0.00 -11.16
C LEU A 369 -30.33 0.80 -9.97
N THR A 370 -29.72 1.96 -9.70
CA THR A 370 -30.27 2.96 -8.79
C THR A 370 -30.88 4.12 -9.58
N LEU A 371 -32.15 4.43 -9.33
CA LEU A 371 -32.81 5.62 -9.87
C LEU A 371 -32.46 6.84 -9.03
N VAL A 372 -31.98 7.90 -9.68
CA VAL A 372 -31.83 9.24 -9.08
C VAL A 372 -32.77 10.19 -9.82
N PRO A 373 -33.84 10.69 -9.17
CA PRO A 373 -34.80 11.57 -9.80
C PRO A 373 -34.16 12.92 -10.13
N GLY A 374 -34.57 13.50 -11.26
CA GLY A 374 -34.21 14.86 -11.66
C GLY A 374 -35.44 15.64 -12.13
N GLU A 375 -35.31 16.95 -12.29
CA GLU A 375 -36.39 17.78 -12.82
C GLU A 375 -36.52 17.63 -14.33
N GLY A 376 -37.74 17.76 -14.86
CA GLY A 376 -38.02 17.77 -16.30
C GLY A 376 -39.31 17.06 -16.70
N ASP A 377 -39.53 16.92 -18.00
CA ASP A 377 -40.75 16.32 -18.56
C ASP A 377 -40.79 14.80 -18.38
N LYS A 378 -42.00 14.23 -18.30
CA LYS A 378 -42.20 12.78 -18.16
C LYS A 378 -41.55 12.03 -19.34
N ALA A 379 -40.74 11.03 -19.01
CA ALA A 379 -39.98 10.23 -19.96
C ALA A 379 -40.22 8.72 -19.76
N ARG A 380 -39.92 7.96 -20.82
CA ARG A 380 -39.99 6.49 -20.85
C ARG A 380 -38.72 5.83 -21.39
N LYS A 381 -37.76 6.63 -21.85
CA LYS A 381 -36.46 6.20 -22.39
C LYS A 381 -35.35 6.87 -21.59
N PHE A 382 -34.39 6.08 -21.13
CA PHE A 382 -33.32 6.53 -20.25
C PHE A 382 -31.98 5.91 -20.64
N ASN A 383 -30.90 6.47 -20.11
CA ASN A 383 -29.55 5.91 -20.21
C ASN A 383 -29.02 5.64 -18.81
N ALA A 384 -28.43 4.46 -18.62
CA ALA A 384 -27.67 4.13 -17.43
C ALA A 384 -26.21 4.58 -17.60
N ILE A 385 -25.64 5.11 -16.52
CA ILE A 385 -24.23 5.52 -16.46
C ILE A 385 -23.54 4.83 -15.28
N ARG A 386 -22.21 4.70 -15.35
CA ARG A 386 -21.44 4.16 -14.23
C ARG A 386 -21.34 5.18 -13.10
N LYS A 387 -21.23 4.70 -11.86
CA LYS A 387 -21.13 5.54 -10.64
C LYS A 387 -20.02 6.60 -10.71
N ASN A 388 -18.85 6.25 -11.27
CA ASN A 388 -17.72 7.18 -11.41
C ASN A 388 -18.01 8.30 -12.43
N GLU A 389 -18.70 7.98 -13.52
CA GLU A 389 -19.13 8.98 -14.51
C GLU A 389 -20.19 9.91 -13.93
N PHE A 390 -21.12 9.37 -13.13
CA PHE A 390 -22.11 10.17 -12.41
C PHE A 390 -21.45 11.16 -11.45
N LYS A 391 -20.47 10.72 -10.63
CA LYS A 391 -19.70 11.61 -9.73
C LYS A 391 -18.99 12.73 -10.50
N LYS A 392 -18.44 12.42 -11.68
CA LYS A 392 -17.79 13.41 -12.57
C LYS A 392 -18.80 14.44 -13.11
N GLN A 393 -19.97 14.00 -13.56
CA GLN A 393 -21.03 14.86 -14.12
C GLN A 393 -21.68 15.77 -13.07
N GLN A 394 -21.78 15.32 -11.82
CA GLN A 394 -22.36 16.12 -10.72
C GLN A 394 -21.45 17.27 -10.25
N ALA A 395 -20.22 17.37 -10.78
CA ALA A 395 -19.28 18.48 -10.58
C ALA A 395 -19.03 18.88 -9.11
N GLN A 396 -19.06 17.91 -8.20
CA GLN A 396 -18.54 18.08 -6.84
C GLN A 396 -17.05 17.77 -6.76
N SER A 397 -16.30 17.86 -7.86
CA SER A 397 -14.85 17.60 -7.88
C SER A 397 -14.11 18.47 -8.90
N ILE A 398 -12.82 18.70 -8.67
CA ILE A 398 -11.87 19.44 -9.52
C ILE A 398 -10.88 18.45 -10.12
N ALA A 399 -10.66 18.56 -11.43
CA ALA A 399 -9.68 17.77 -12.14
C ALA A 399 -8.28 18.40 -12.06
N ILE A 400 -7.26 17.58 -11.79
CA ILE A 400 -5.86 17.99 -11.70
C ILE A 400 -5.00 16.98 -12.44
N GLU A 401 -4.01 17.45 -13.20
CA GLU A 401 -3.03 16.58 -13.84
C GLU A 401 -1.69 16.61 -13.08
N LEU A 402 -1.16 15.43 -12.77
CA LEU A 402 0.18 15.26 -12.24
C LEU A 402 1.08 14.54 -13.25
N TYR A 403 2.37 14.90 -13.27
CA TYR A 403 3.38 14.29 -14.11
C TYR A 403 4.56 13.74 -13.28
N ALA A 404 5.06 12.57 -13.64
CA ALA A 404 6.23 11.94 -13.04
C ALA A 404 7.08 11.19 -14.08
N ASP A 405 8.30 10.82 -13.70
CA ASP A 405 9.22 10.06 -14.55
C ASP A 405 8.81 8.56 -14.63
N ASN A 406 7.99 8.07 -13.70
CA ASN A 406 7.42 6.70 -13.71
C ASN A 406 6.11 6.64 -12.90
N SER A 407 5.45 5.47 -12.85
CA SER A 407 4.14 5.31 -12.20
C SER A 407 4.19 5.25 -10.68
N PHE A 408 5.36 4.98 -10.09
CA PHE A 408 5.53 4.66 -8.67
C PHE A 408 4.62 3.54 -8.13
N GLY A 409 4.11 2.68 -9.02
CA GLY A 409 3.13 1.64 -8.66
C GLY A 409 1.72 2.16 -8.36
N LEU A 410 1.42 3.43 -8.69
CA LEU A 410 0.10 4.03 -8.50
C LEU A 410 -0.80 3.77 -9.72
N ASP A 411 -2.03 3.34 -9.45
CA ASP A 411 -3.07 3.08 -10.46
C ASP A 411 -4.38 3.80 -10.11
N ALA A 412 -5.38 3.67 -10.98
CA ALA A 412 -6.74 4.13 -10.71
C ALA A 412 -7.26 3.59 -9.36
N GLY A 413 -7.80 4.47 -8.53
CA GLY A 413 -8.26 4.16 -7.17
C GLY A 413 -7.30 4.58 -6.05
N ALA A 414 -6.05 4.94 -6.36
CA ALA A 414 -5.13 5.50 -5.36
C ALA A 414 -5.69 6.80 -4.76
N LYS A 415 -5.60 6.95 -3.42
CA LYS A 415 -6.19 8.10 -2.72
C LYS A 415 -5.31 9.33 -2.78
N VAL A 416 -5.94 10.50 -2.94
CA VAL A 416 -5.28 11.81 -2.79
C VAL A 416 -5.51 12.31 -1.37
N LEU A 417 -4.42 12.60 -0.64
CA LEU A 417 -4.43 12.89 0.78
C LEU A 417 -3.92 14.30 1.07
N TYR A 418 -4.58 14.99 2.01
CA TYR A 418 -4.07 16.21 2.62
C TYR A 418 -4.01 16.03 4.13
N ARG A 419 -2.80 16.15 4.70
CA ARG A 419 -2.54 15.90 6.13
C ARG A 419 -3.10 14.55 6.63
N GLY A 420 -3.09 13.53 5.77
CA GLY A 420 -3.61 12.19 6.07
C GLY A 420 -5.11 11.98 5.83
N VAL A 421 -5.87 13.04 5.50
CA VAL A 421 -7.30 12.96 5.18
C VAL A 421 -7.48 12.75 3.67
N ALA A 422 -8.33 11.81 3.28
CA ALA A 422 -8.68 11.60 1.87
C ALA A 422 -9.51 12.78 1.35
N VAL A 423 -9.01 13.43 0.31
CA VAL A 423 -9.63 14.60 -0.33
C VAL A 423 -9.95 14.38 -1.80
N GLY A 424 -9.55 13.23 -2.36
CA GLY A 424 -9.75 12.90 -3.77
C GLY A 424 -9.21 11.52 -4.14
N ASP A 425 -9.23 11.24 -5.44
CA ASP A 425 -8.88 9.96 -6.05
C ASP A 425 -8.08 10.14 -7.34
N VAL A 426 -7.15 9.23 -7.61
CA VAL A 426 -6.57 9.03 -8.94
C VAL A 426 -7.59 8.26 -9.77
N ILE A 427 -8.04 8.84 -10.87
CA ILE A 427 -9.04 8.22 -11.76
C ILE A 427 -8.36 7.46 -12.89
N LYS A 428 -7.18 7.92 -13.32
CA LYS A 428 -6.49 7.34 -14.46
C LYS A 428 -4.97 7.54 -14.34
N THR A 429 -4.22 6.50 -14.65
CA THR A 429 -2.78 6.56 -14.86
C THR A 429 -2.49 6.23 -16.33
N THR A 430 -1.72 7.08 -17.02
CA THR A 430 -1.40 6.90 -18.45
C THR A 430 0.04 7.24 -18.76
N LEU A 431 0.66 6.47 -19.65
CA LEU A 431 1.96 6.83 -20.21
C LEU A 431 1.78 7.97 -21.22
N ALA A 432 2.37 9.12 -20.94
CA ALA A 432 2.37 10.31 -21.77
C ALA A 432 3.81 10.57 -22.27
N LYS A 433 4.16 9.95 -23.41
CA LYS A 433 5.51 9.95 -24.00
C LYS A 433 6.55 9.37 -23.02
N ASP A 434 7.52 10.17 -22.60
CA ASP A 434 8.61 9.80 -21.67
C ASP A 434 8.25 10.02 -20.19
N SER A 435 6.98 10.34 -19.89
CA SER A 435 6.50 10.61 -18.54
C SER A 435 5.19 9.88 -18.26
N VAL A 436 4.85 9.68 -16.99
CA VAL A 436 3.55 9.16 -16.58
C VAL A 436 2.67 10.31 -16.12
N ARG A 437 1.46 10.40 -16.69
CA ARG A 437 0.43 11.34 -16.31
C ARG A 437 -0.62 10.67 -15.42
N PHE A 438 -0.97 11.33 -14.33
CA PHE A 438 -2.04 10.93 -13.42
C PHE A 438 -3.16 11.96 -13.48
N ASP A 439 -4.37 11.50 -13.75
CA ASP A 439 -5.58 12.32 -13.77
C ASP A 439 -6.29 12.17 -12.42
N LEU A 440 -6.30 13.23 -11.61
CA LEU A 440 -6.86 13.24 -10.26
C LEU A 440 -8.20 13.97 -10.25
N LEU A 441 -9.12 13.51 -9.40
CA LEU A 441 -10.31 14.25 -8.99
C LEU A 441 -10.24 14.56 -7.50
N VAL A 442 -10.28 15.84 -7.14
CA VAL A 442 -10.31 16.33 -5.76
C VAL A 442 -11.70 16.87 -5.45
N ASP A 443 -12.31 16.52 -4.32
CA ASP A 443 -13.65 17.02 -4.00
C ASP A 443 -13.68 18.55 -3.94
N LYS A 444 -14.76 19.13 -4.46
CA LYS A 444 -14.96 20.59 -4.58
C LYS A 444 -14.92 21.29 -3.22
N ARG A 445 -15.33 20.62 -2.15
CA ARG A 445 -15.22 21.13 -0.77
C ARG A 445 -13.76 21.35 -0.31
N TYR A 446 -12.79 20.75 -1.00
CA TYR A 446 -11.36 20.85 -0.75
C TYR A 446 -10.62 21.67 -1.82
N GLN A 447 -11.35 22.37 -2.70
CA GLN A 447 -10.76 23.13 -3.79
C GLN A 447 -9.69 24.13 -3.35
N ASP A 448 -9.90 24.79 -2.21
CA ASP A 448 -9.02 25.85 -1.70
C ASP A 448 -7.64 25.32 -1.24
N LEU A 449 -7.51 23.99 -1.12
CA LEU A 449 -6.26 23.31 -0.83
C LEU A 449 -5.38 23.17 -2.08
N ILE A 450 -5.96 23.32 -3.28
CA ILE A 450 -5.25 23.20 -4.56
C ILE A 450 -4.75 24.57 -5.00
N ARG A 451 -3.48 24.85 -4.69
CA ARG A 451 -2.84 26.17 -4.86
C ARG A 451 -1.71 26.12 -5.88
N SER A 452 -1.21 27.29 -6.28
CA SER A 452 -0.26 27.42 -7.39
C SER A 452 1.02 26.61 -7.22
N ASN A 453 1.47 26.42 -5.99
CA ASN A 453 2.76 25.80 -5.66
C ASN A 453 2.59 24.50 -4.86
N ASN A 454 1.46 23.80 -5.03
CA ASN A 454 1.30 22.50 -4.42
C ASN A 454 2.41 21.55 -4.86
N ARG A 455 2.92 20.78 -3.89
CA ARG A 455 3.92 19.74 -4.14
C ARG A 455 3.31 18.40 -3.78
N PHE A 456 3.06 17.58 -4.78
CA PHE A 456 2.48 16.25 -4.65
C PHE A 456 3.59 15.22 -4.52
N PHE A 457 3.45 14.26 -3.62
CA PHE A 457 4.42 13.21 -3.43
C PHE A 457 3.73 11.89 -3.10
N VAL A 458 4.37 10.80 -3.52
CA VAL A 458 3.87 9.46 -3.24
C VAL A 458 3.94 9.19 -1.74
N THR A 459 2.85 8.65 -1.24
CA THR A 459 2.71 8.07 0.10
C THR A 459 2.13 6.67 -0.08
N GLY A 460 2.29 5.76 0.88
CA GLY A 460 1.86 4.37 0.68
C GLY A 460 2.93 3.44 0.12
N SER A 461 4.20 3.84 0.11
CA SER A 461 5.32 2.88 0.13
C SER A 461 6.00 2.95 1.49
N ALA A 462 6.46 1.80 1.99
CA ALA A 462 7.34 1.79 3.15
C ALA A 462 8.66 2.46 2.75
N SER A 463 9.05 3.51 3.48
CA SER A 463 10.31 4.19 3.24
C SER A 463 11.22 3.99 4.45
N ALA A 464 12.50 3.77 4.15
CA ALA A 464 13.56 3.74 5.14
C ALA A 464 14.59 4.77 4.71
N GLU A 465 14.83 5.77 5.55
CA GLU A 465 15.83 6.80 5.29
C GLU A 465 16.84 6.80 6.43
N LEU A 466 18.13 6.77 6.08
CA LEU A 466 19.19 6.92 7.06
C LEU A 466 19.35 8.42 7.39
N THR A 467 19.01 8.79 8.61
CA THR A 467 19.14 10.16 9.14
C THR A 467 20.37 10.26 10.05
N GLU A 468 20.71 11.48 10.47
CA GLU A 468 21.78 11.71 11.45
C GLU A 468 21.50 11.02 12.80
N SER A 469 20.23 10.79 13.13
CA SER A 469 19.80 10.11 14.37
C SER A 469 19.65 8.59 14.21
N GLY A 470 19.91 8.04 13.03
CA GLY A 470 19.78 6.62 12.72
C GLY A 470 18.77 6.30 11.60
N LEU A 471 18.37 5.04 11.51
CA LEU A 471 17.42 4.57 10.50
C LEU A 471 16.00 5.01 10.83
N ASN A 472 15.44 5.93 10.06
CA ASN A 472 14.05 6.33 10.17
C ASN A 472 13.19 5.50 9.21
N ILE A 473 12.33 4.65 9.77
CA ILE A 473 11.42 3.80 9.00
C ILE A 473 10.02 4.39 9.11
N THR A 474 9.44 4.79 7.98
CA THR A 474 8.05 5.23 7.90
C THR A 474 7.24 4.15 7.20
N VAL A 475 6.30 3.55 7.94
CA VAL A 475 5.38 2.54 7.42
C VAL A 475 3.96 3.14 7.37
N PRO A 476 3.42 3.40 6.18
CA PRO A 476 2.03 3.80 6.02
C PRO A 476 1.04 2.74 6.53
N PRO A 477 -0.22 3.10 6.84
CA PRO A 477 -1.27 2.12 7.09
C PRO A 477 -1.36 1.07 5.99
N ALA A 478 -1.62 -0.20 6.34
CA ALA A 478 -1.60 -1.32 5.40
C ALA A 478 -2.46 -1.11 4.14
N LYS A 479 -3.60 -0.41 4.27
CA LYS A 479 -4.45 -0.02 3.15
C LYS A 479 -3.71 0.83 2.10
N GLN A 480 -2.86 1.76 2.55
CA GLN A 480 -2.07 2.62 1.67
C GLN A 480 -0.89 1.87 1.04
N LEU A 481 -0.34 0.85 1.70
CA LEU A 481 0.71 0.00 1.13
C LEU A 481 0.25 -0.79 -0.10
N LEU A 482 -1.04 -1.10 -0.18
CA LEU A 482 -1.62 -1.91 -1.24
C LEU A 482 -2.05 -1.08 -2.46
N THR A 483 -2.70 0.06 -2.24
CA THR A 483 -3.23 0.89 -3.35
C THR A 483 -2.32 2.05 -3.73
N GLY A 484 -1.31 2.32 -2.90
CA GLY A 484 -0.59 3.59 -2.91
C GLY A 484 -1.50 4.78 -2.59
N SER A 485 -0.87 5.93 -2.39
CA SER A 485 -1.55 7.21 -2.22
C SER A 485 -0.67 8.36 -2.70
N ILE A 486 -1.30 9.50 -2.94
CA ILE A 486 -0.61 10.74 -3.27
C ILE A 486 -0.94 11.74 -2.18
N SER A 487 0.05 12.16 -1.41
CA SER A 487 -0.10 13.27 -0.47
C SER A 487 0.40 14.56 -1.09
N PHE A 488 -0.05 15.71 -0.58
CA PHE A 488 0.50 16.99 -1.00
C PHE A 488 0.60 18.01 0.14
N VAL A 489 1.50 18.98 -0.07
CA VAL A 489 1.56 20.21 0.72
C VAL A 489 0.89 21.33 -0.08
N SER A 490 0.01 22.09 0.58
CA SER A 490 -0.70 23.23 0.00
C SER A 490 0.07 24.54 0.25
N GLU A 491 0.59 25.16 -0.80
CA GLU A 491 1.39 26.39 -0.74
C GLU A 491 1.18 27.25 -2.01
N GLY A 492 1.52 28.53 -1.94
CA GLY A 492 1.37 29.47 -3.06
C GLY A 492 0.04 30.24 -3.04
N SER A 493 -0.30 30.84 -4.19
CA SER A 493 -1.54 31.62 -4.35
C SER A 493 -2.76 30.71 -4.52
N SER A 494 -3.96 31.23 -4.31
CA SER A 494 -5.22 30.48 -4.39
C SER A 494 -5.56 29.95 -5.80
N LYS A 495 -4.76 30.29 -6.82
CA LYS A 495 -4.99 29.85 -8.19
C LYS A 495 -4.30 28.50 -8.44
N ALA A 496 -5.07 27.48 -8.82
CA ALA A 496 -4.53 26.18 -9.21
C ALA A 496 -3.66 26.27 -10.47
N ASN A 497 -2.59 25.47 -10.52
CA ASN A 497 -1.76 25.27 -11.71
C ASN A 497 -2.42 24.19 -12.58
N PRO A 498 -2.43 24.32 -13.92
CA PRO A 498 -2.91 23.25 -14.80
C PRO A 498 -2.17 21.92 -14.58
N ASN A 499 -0.86 21.97 -14.29
CA ASN A 499 -0.02 20.78 -14.17
C ASN A 499 0.85 20.85 -12.91
N TYR A 500 1.03 19.71 -12.23
CA TYR A 500 1.98 19.59 -11.13
C TYR A 500 2.93 18.42 -11.31
N ARG A 501 4.08 18.47 -10.63
CA ARG A 501 5.01 17.33 -10.55
C ARG A 501 4.63 16.44 -9.36
N LEU A 502 4.66 15.13 -9.58
CA LEU A 502 4.58 14.12 -8.52
C LEU A 502 6.00 13.65 -8.16
N TYR A 503 6.40 13.88 -6.91
CA TYR A 503 7.69 13.46 -6.36
C TYR A 503 7.59 12.06 -5.75
N GLN A 504 8.69 11.29 -5.78
CA GLN A 504 8.72 9.94 -5.20
C GLN A 504 8.55 9.93 -3.68
N SER A 505 8.99 10.97 -2.97
CA SER A 505 8.93 11.04 -1.51
C SER A 505 8.70 12.46 -1.00
N LYS A 506 8.29 12.57 0.26
CA LYS A 506 8.16 13.85 0.97
C LYS A 506 9.50 14.59 1.01
N SER A 507 10.60 13.89 1.30
CA SER A 507 11.95 14.48 1.38
C SER A 507 12.36 15.12 0.04
N LEU A 508 12.04 14.47 -1.10
CA LEU A 508 12.31 15.04 -2.43
C LEU A 508 11.40 16.24 -2.76
N ALA A 509 10.13 16.19 -2.36
CA ALA A 509 9.22 17.33 -2.49
C ALA A 509 9.66 18.52 -1.64
N GLU A 510 10.21 18.29 -0.45
CA GLU A 510 10.78 19.34 0.41
C GLU A 510 12.10 19.86 -0.15
N LEU A 511 12.98 19.01 -0.67
CA LEU A 511 14.21 19.45 -1.35
C LEU A 511 13.91 20.37 -2.55
N ALA A 512 12.85 20.06 -3.30
CA ALA A 512 12.39 20.90 -4.41
C ALA A 512 11.95 22.30 -3.95
N LYS A 513 11.51 22.48 -2.69
CA LYS A 513 11.21 23.80 -2.11
C LYS A 513 12.43 24.72 -2.12
N TYR A 514 13.61 24.17 -1.82
CA TYR A 514 14.86 24.92 -1.70
C TYR A 514 15.53 25.14 -3.06
N ASN A 515 15.45 24.16 -3.97
CA ASN A 515 15.93 24.30 -5.34
C ASN A 515 15.20 25.39 -6.15
N LEU A 516 14.00 25.81 -5.74
CA LEU A 516 13.28 26.94 -6.33
C LEU A 516 13.93 28.31 -6.04
N SER A 517 14.82 28.42 -5.04
CA SER A 517 15.57 29.65 -4.75
C SER A 517 16.83 29.84 -5.62
N GLY A 518 17.18 28.81 -6.41
CA GLY A 518 18.38 28.76 -7.25
C GLY A 518 19.67 28.43 -6.48
N SER A 519 20.71 28.04 -7.21
CA SER A 519 22.04 27.77 -6.65
C SER A 519 23.15 28.39 -7.51
N ARG A 520 24.31 28.63 -6.90
CA ARG A 520 25.53 29.06 -7.58
C ARG A 520 26.48 27.86 -7.71
N LYS A 521 27.04 27.67 -8.90
CA LYS A 521 28.08 26.66 -9.13
C LYS A 521 29.46 27.23 -8.90
N ILE A 522 30.34 26.45 -8.29
CA ILE A 522 31.78 26.71 -8.16
C ILE A 522 32.55 25.45 -8.53
N THR A 523 33.76 25.59 -9.03
CA THR A 523 34.59 24.45 -9.44
C THR A 523 35.86 24.42 -8.62
N LEU A 524 36.15 23.26 -8.06
CA LEU A 524 37.36 22.96 -7.32
C LEU A 524 38.30 22.10 -8.17
N ILE A 525 39.60 22.22 -7.92
CA ILE A 525 40.66 21.35 -8.46
C ILE A 525 41.22 20.45 -7.35
N ALA A 526 41.38 19.17 -7.65
CA ALA A 526 41.97 18.16 -6.77
C ALA A 526 42.95 17.26 -7.56
N GLU A 527 44.01 16.78 -6.91
CA GLU A 527 44.96 15.84 -7.53
C GLU A 527 44.34 14.45 -7.74
N VAL A 528 43.54 14.00 -6.78
CA VAL A 528 42.84 12.71 -6.79
C VAL A 528 41.38 12.93 -6.38
N LEU A 529 40.46 12.08 -6.85
CA LEU A 529 39.04 12.18 -6.50
C LEU A 529 38.94 11.86 -4.99
N PRO A 530 38.53 12.81 -4.13
CA PRO A 530 38.25 12.45 -2.75
C PRO A 530 37.09 11.47 -2.71
N PRO A 531 36.90 10.71 -1.62
CA PRO A 531 35.83 9.73 -1.50
C PRO A 531 34.46 10.42 -1.35
N ILE A 532 33.99 11.06 -2.43
CA ILE A 532 32.75 11.82 -2.56
C ILE A 532 31.92 11.28 -3.72
N SER A 533 30.63 11.58 -3.70
CA SER A 533 29.63 11.18 -4.71
C SER A 533 28.80 12.40 -5.15
N LYS A 534 28.04 12.25 -6.24
CA LYS A 534 27.07 13.28 -6.62
C LYS A 534 26.01 13.38 -5.52
N GLY A 535 25.80 14.58 -5.00
CA GLY A 535 24.93 14.84 -3.85
C GLY A 535 25.63 14.91 -2.49
N SER A 536 26.92 14.55 -2.40
CA SER A 536 27.70 14.69 -1.15
C SER A 536 27.61 16.12 -0.61
N PRO A 537 27.42 16.30 0.71
CA PRO A 537 27.19 17.61 1.30
C PRO A 537 28.38 18.56 1.15
N LEU A 538 28.08 19.81 0.81
CA LEU A 538 28.97 20.95 1.02
C LEU A 538 28.69 21.54 2.41
N LEU A 539 29.70 21.58 3.26
CA LEU A 539 29.58 21.89 4.68
C LEU A 539 30.30 23.20 5.02
N TYR A 540 29.62 24.09 5.74
CA TYR A 540 30.24 25.23 6.41
C TYR A 540 30.03 25.07 7.90
N ARG A 541 31.11 24.92 8.68
CA ARG A 541 31.04 24.67 10.14
C ARG A 541 30.05 23.56 10.55
N ASN A 542 30.07 22.46 9.81
CA ASN A 542 29.18 21.28 9.94
C ASN A 542 27.74 21.49 9.44
N LEU A 543 27.34 22.69 9.05
CA LEU A 543 26.03 22.94 8.45
C LEU A 543 26.07 22.64 6.95
N LYS A 544 25.12 21.83 6.45
CA LYS A 544 24.95 21.62 5.01
C LYS A 544 24.41 22.88 4.35
N VAL A 545 25.19 23.42 3.42
CA VAL A 545 24.88 24.66 2.67
C VAL A 545 24.83 24.46 1.15
N GLY A 546 25.07 23.23 0.70
CA GLY A 546 25.07 22.86 -0.71
C GLY A 546 25.40 21.38 -0.91
N SER A 547 25.79 21.03 -2.14
CA SER A 547 26.21 19.67 -2.48
C SER A 547 27.19 19.63 -3.64
N VAL A 548 27.87 18.50 -3.80
CA VAL A 548 28.65 18.15 -4.99
C VAL A 548 27.67 17.90 -6.14
N ALA A 549 27.73 18.74 -7.18
CA ALA A 549 26.87 18.65 -8.34
C ALA A 549 27.41 17.66 -9.39
N ASP A 550 28.72 17.72 -9.64
CA ASP A 550 29.38 16.89 -10.64
C ASP A 550 30.89 16.81 -10.39
N TYR A 551 31.58 15.87 -11.04
CA TYR A 551 33.04 15.85 -11.11
C TYR A 551 33.50 15.21 -12.41
N LYS A 552 34.65 15.67 -12.92
CA LYS A 552 35.23 15.17 -14.18
C LYS A 552 36.75 15.11 -14.09
N LEU A 553 37.33 14.12 -14.75
CA LEU A 553 38.77 14.02 -14.95
C LEU A 553 39.19 15.01 -16.05
N SER A 554 40.16 15.86 -15.74
CA SER A 554 40.93 16.68 -16.68
C SER A 554 42.32 16.05 -16.83
N SER A 555 43.10 16.47 -17.84
CA SER A 555 44.40 15.87 -18.26
C SER A 555 45.31 15.33 -17.14
N ASP A 556 45.39 16.04 -16.01
CA ASP A 556 46.31 15.82 -14.91
C ASP A 556 45.68 16.06 -13.52
N HIS A 557 44.39 16.42 -13.46
CA HIS A 557 43.68 16.78 -12.23
C HIS A 557 42.19 16.52 -12.33
N ILE A 558 41.48 16.59 -11.22
CA ILE A 558 40.03 16.37 -11.14
C ILE A 558 39.33 17.68 -10.83
N LEU A 559 38.31 18.00 -11.64
CA LEU A 559 37.47 19.15 -11.46
C LEU A 559 36.19 18.72 -10.74
N VAL A 560 35.97 19.23 -9.54
CA VAL A 560 34.77 18.97 -8.72
C VAL A 560 33.87 20.19 -8.75
N THR A 561 32.67 20.08 -9.32
CA THR A 561 31.69 21.16 -9.34
C THR A 561 30.77 21.07 -8.12
N LEU A 562 30.77 22.10 -7.29
CA LEU A 562 29.84 22.23 -6.17
C LEU A 562 28.68 23.15 -6.54
N SER A 563 27.54 22.91 -5.92
CA SER A 563 26.35 23.77 -5.95
C SER A 563 26.09 24.29 -4.54
N ILE A 564 26.27 25.59 -4.32
CA ILE A 564 25.91 26.27 -3.07
C ILE A 564 24.54 26.93 -3.21
N GLU A 565 23.67 26.78 -2.21
CA GLU A 565 22.36 27.42 -2.23
C GLU A 565 22.50 28.95 -2.19
N ASN A 566 21.61 29.67 -2.90
CA ASN A 566 21.72 31.13 -3.05
C ASN A 566 21.71 31.88 -1.71
N GLN A 567 21.00 31.38 -0.69
CA GLN A 567 21.01 31.95 0.66
C GLN A 567 22.39 31.93 1.34
N TYR A 568 23.25 30.98 0.98
CA TYR A 568 24.58 30.79 1.58
C TYR A 568 25.73 31.30 0.70
N LYS A 569 25.45 31.89 -0.46
CA LYS A 569 26.48 32.37 -1.40
C LYS A 569 27.48 33.35 -0.78
N HIS A 570 27.07 34.08 0.26
CA HIS A 570 27.88 35.08 0.96
C HIS A 570 28.99 34.48 1.82
N LEU A 571 28.95 33.17 2.08
CA LEU A 571 29.96 32.46 2.87
C LEU A 571 31.26 32.21 2.08
N ILE A 572 31.21 32.27 0.74
CA ILE A 572 32.39 32.11 -0.11
C ILE A 572 32.95 33.50 -0.45
N ASN A 573 34.20 33.74 -0.06
CA ASN A 573 34.95 34.98 -0.22
C ASN A 573 36.41 34.68 -0.68
N GLY A 574 37.22 35.70 -0.92
CA GLY A 574 38.60 35.55 -1.40
C GLY A 574 39.57 34.82 -0.47
N GLN A 575 39.18 34.52 0.77
CA GLN A 575 39.97 33.78 1.76
C GLN A 575 39.39 32.39 2.04
N THR A 576 38.40 31.96 1.26
CA THR A 576 37.75 30.65 1.46
C THR A 576 38.68 29.52 1.06
N VAL A 577 38.81 28.50 1.91
CA VAL A 577 39.60 27.30 1.66
C VAL A 577 38.70 26.07 1.74
N PHE A 578 38.82 25.16 0.78
CA PHE A 578 38.05 23.92 0.72
C PHE A 578 38.94 22.72 1.09
N TRP A 579 38.40 21.80 1.89
CA TRP A 579 39.05 20.53 2.16
C TRP A 579 38.05 19.38 2.12
N ASN A 580 38.56 18.21 1.76
CA ASN A 580 37.80 16.98 1.86
C ASN A 580 37.54 16.65 3.34
N ARG A 581 36.28 16.38 3.64
CA ARG A 581 35.80 16.02 4.96
C ARG A 581 35.04 14.71 4.85
N SER A 582 35.82 13.65 4.68
CA SER A 582 35.31 12.30 4.50
C SER A 582 36.08 11.36 5.40
N GLY A 583 35.38 10.46 6.10
CA GLY A 583 35.99 9.52 7.03
C GLY A 583 36.22 10.06 8.44
N VAL A 584 36.91 9.26 9.25
CA VAL A 584 37.22 9.54 10.66
C VAL A 584 38.62 10.12 10.77
N GLU A 585 38.75 11.30 11.36
CA GLU A 585 40.06 11.91 11.65
C GLU A 585 40.57 11.33 12.98
N VAL A 586 41.73 10.68 12.95
CA VAL A 586 42.39 10.11 14.13
C VAL A 586 43.73 10.80 14.33
N ASP A 587 43.86 11.53 15.43
CA ASP A 587 45.13 12.11 15.89
C ASP A 587 45.66 11.24 17.03
N ALA A 588 46.76 10.53 16.81
CA ALA A 588 47.47 9.78 17.84
C ALA A 588 48.62 10.63 18.40
N THR A 589 48.60 10.88 19.71
CA THR A 589 49.66 11.60 20.44
C THR A 589 50.14 10.75 21.61
N LEU A 590 51.31 11.06 22.17
CA LEU A 590 51.81 10.40 23.39
C LEU A 590 50.89 10.60 24.61
N ALA A 591 50.02 11.62 24.57
CA ALA A 591 49.01 11.90 25.59
C ALA A 591 47.69 11.11 25.37
N GLY A 592 47.51 10.44 24.22
CA GLY A 592 46.32 9.67 23.91
C GLY A 592 45.87 9.78 22.45
N ILE A 593 44.77 9.09 22.14
CA ILE A 593 44.14 9.05 20.81
C ILE A 593 42.92 9.98 20.83
N SER A 594 42.91 10.99 19.95
CA SER A 594 41.76 11.87 19.72
C SER A 594 41.08 11.47 18.42
N VAL A 595 39.79 11.15 18.48
CA VAL A 595 38.98 10.74 17.32
C VAL A 595 37.91 11.79 17.07
N LYS A 596 37.95 12.42 15.90
CA LYS A 596 36.89 13.32 15.43
C LYS A 596 36.07 12.61 14.36
N ALA A 597 34.82 12.29 14.68
CA ALA A 597 33.89 11.69 13.74
C ALA A 597 33.01 12.76 13.07
N ALA A 598 32.86 12.67 11.75
CA ALA A 598 31.86 13.43 11.00
C ALA A 598 30.45 12.83 11.20
N PRO A 599 29.37 13.56 10.87
CA PRO A 599 28.02 12.99 10.82
C PRO A 599 28.00 11.71 9.97
N LEU A 600 27.23 10.69 10.37
CA LEU A 600 27.22 9.36 9.75
C LEU A 600 27.05 9.40 8.22
N LYS A 601 26.18 10.29 7.73
CA LYS A 601 25.97 10.49 6.29
C LYS A 601 27.24 10.94 5.56
N THR A 602 27.99 11.86 6.15
CA THR A 602 29.27 12.35 5.63
C THR A 602 30.37 11.29 5.69
N LEU A 603 30.30 10.34 6.62
CA LEU A 603 31.22 9.20 6.66
C LEU A 603 31.01 8.22 5.50
N LEU A 604 29.76 8.04 5.07
CA LEU A 604 29.39 7.11 4.00
C LEU A 604 29.50 7.74 2.60
N GLU A 605 28.91 8.92 2.43
CA GLU A 605 28.82 9.61 1.13
C GLU A 605 30.04 10.51 0.87
N GLY A 606 30.87 10.76 1.88
CA GLY A 606 31.90 11.80 1.87
C GLY A 606 31.31 13.21 1.90
N GLY A 607 32.17 14.20 2.12
CA GLY A 607 31.76 15.61 2.11
C GLY A 607 32.92 16.54 1.81
N ILE A 608 32.58 17.76 1.40
CA ILE A 608 33.56 18.85 1.27
C ILE A 608 33.19 19.91 2.29
N ALA A 609 34.16 20.35 3.07
CA ALA A 609 34.00 21.45 4.00
C ALA A 609 34.79 22.67 3.55
N PHE A 610 34.36 23.85 3.99
CA PHE A 610 35.10 25.08 3.77
C PHE A 610 34.95 26.04 4.95
N ASP A 611 35.92 26.95 5.07
CA ASP A 611 35.91 28.09 5.99
C ASP A 611 36.84 29.19 5.45
N SER A 612 36.82 30.36 6.08
CA SER A 612 37.69 31.51 5.75
C SER A 612 39.03 31.38 6.49
N MET A 613 40.13 31.22 5.74
CA MET A 613 41.49 31.06 6.29
C MET A 613 42.46 32.07 5.65
N PRO A 614 42.73 33.21 6.31
CA PRO A 614 43.70 34.19 5.83
C PRO A 614 45.12 33.58 5.70
N GLY A 615 45.83 33.91 4.63
CA GLY A 615 47.22 33.47 4.41
C GLY A 615 47.38 32.08 3.77
N VAL A 616 46.29 31.35 3.54
CA VAL A 616 46.31 30.04 2.87
C VAL A 616 46.03 30.21 1.37
N GLU A 617 46.90 29.66 0.52
CA GLU A 617 46.66 29.59 -0.92
C GLU A 617 45.38 28.78 -1.21
N ASN A 618 44.41 29.37 -1.91
CA ASN A 618 43.09 28.76 -2.07
C ASN A 618 42.62 28.64 -3.52
N GLN A 619 43.41 29.09 -4.48
CA GLN A 619 43.09 29.06 -5.90
C GLN A 619 44.31 28.65 -6.72
N THR A 620 44.07 27.94 -7.82
CA THR A 620 45.06 27.61 -8.85
C THR A 620 44.43 27.97 -10.20
N GLY A 621 44.92 29.05 -10.81
CA GLY A 621 44.24 29.66 -11.97
C GLY A 621 42.85 30.17 -11.59
N GLU A 622 41.82 29.76 -12.32
CA GLU A 622 40.41 30.14 -12.06
C GLU A 622 39.69 29.18 -11.09
N TYR A 623 40.34 28.09 -10.68
CA TYR A 623 39.72 27.05 -9.86
C TYR A 623 40.12 27.16 -8.39
N TRP A 624 39.20 26.83 -7.48
CA TRP A 624 39.48 26.75 -6.06
C TRP A 624 40.22 25.46 -5.73
N LYS A 625 41.23 25.51 -4.87
CA LYS A 625 42.00 24.32 -4.47
C LYS A 625 41.22 23.50 -3.45
N LEU A 626 41.15 22.18 -3.66
CA LEU A 626 40.58 21.22 -2.71
C LEU A 626 41.70 20.46 -1.99
N TYR A 627 41.89 20.77 -0.71
CA TYR A 627 42.85 20.09 0.14
C TYR A 627 42.36 18.70 0.57
N SER A 628 43.30 17.78 0.86
CA SER A 628 43.00 16.40 1.26
C SER A 628 42.24 16.30 2.60
N ASP A 629 42.50 17.23 3.52
CA ASP A 629 41.89 17.31 4.85
C ASP A 629 42.12 18.71 5.48
N PHE A 630 41.50 18.94 6.65
CA PHE A 630 41.61 20.21 7.37
C PHE A 630 43.04 20.54 7.80
N LYS A 631 43.85 19.53 8.16
CA LYS A 631 45.22 19.72 8.63
C LYS A 631 46.11 20.19 7.50
N HIS A 632 45.93 19.66 6.28
CA HIS A 632 46.63 20.12 5.08
C HIS A 632 46.18 21.51 4.64
N ALA A 633 44.88 21.82 4.73
CA ALA A 633 44.38 23.18 4.49
C ALA A 633 45.00 24.21 5.45
N ARG A 634 45.17 23.86 6.74
CA ARG A 634 45.78 24.74 7.75
C ARG A 634 47.30 24.81 7.70
N LYS A 635 47.95 23.82 7.06
CA LYS A 635 49.40 23.70 6.97
C LYS A 635 50.06 24.74 6.05
N SER A 636 49.37 25.73 5.51
CA SER A 636 50.02 26.85 4.82
C SER A 636 50.35 27.96 5.83
N GLY A 637 51.49 27.84 6.51
CA GLY A 637 52.04 28.84 7.43
C GLY A 637 53.33 29.46 6.86
N PHE A 638 53.90 30.45 7.54
CA PHE A 638 55.12 31.13 7.09
C PHE A 638 56.32 30.19 7.28
N GLU A 639 57.07 29.94 6.21
CA GLU A 639 58.25 29.06 6.21
C GLU A 639 59.46 29.81 6.75
N VAL A 640 60.17 29.17 7.68
CA VAL A 640 61.48 29.62 8.13
C VAL A 640 62.45 28.44 8.10
N THR A 641 63.69 28.69 7.72
CA THR A 641 64.78 27.73 7.70
C THR A 641 65.66 27.95 8.92
N LEU A 642 65.87 26.91 9.73
CA LEU A 642 66.84 26.91 10.82
C LEU A 642 68.05 26.07 10.42
N LEU A 643 69.22 26.67 10.38
CA LEU A 643 70.48 26.00 10.11
C LEU A 643 71.05 25.44 11.42
N ALA A 644 71.16 24.12 11.52
CA ALA A 644 71.75 23.45 12.67
C ALA A 644 73.15 22.92 12.33
N HIS A 645 74.15 23.33 13.11
CA HIS A 645 75.53 22.89 12.95
C HIS A 645 75.79 21.61 13.76
N GLY A 646 76.36 20.59 13.11
CA GLY A 646 76.75 19.31 13.75
C GLY A 646 75.58 18.41 14.17
N ASP A 647 75.86 17.50 15.11
CA ASP A 647 74.90 16.48 15.56
C ASP A 647 73.69 17.11 16.25
N ASN A 648 72.53 17.04 15.60
CA ASN A 648 71.25 17.45 16.16
C ASN A 648 70.24 16.30 16.09
N LYS A 649 69.36 16.20 17.10
CA LYS A 649 68.33 15.15 17.21
C LYS A 649 66.94 15.65 16.81
N VAL A 650 66.89 16.77 16.09
CA VAL A 650 65.63 17.39 15.67
C VAL A 650 64.97 16.53 14.59
N SER A 651 63.68 16.25 14.76
CA SER A 651 62.90 15.44 13.83
C SER A 651 61.73 16.22 13.26
N VAL A 652 61.15 15.74 12.17
CA VAL A 652 59.85 16.23 11.69
C VAL A 652 58.83 16.12 12.83
N GLY A 653 58.12 17.22 13.11
CA GLY A 653 57.17 17.36 14.22
C GLY A 653 57.73 18.00 15.49
N THR A 654 59.05 18.24 15.59
CA THR A 654 59.64 19.00 16.72
C THR A 654 58.98 20.38 16.83
N GLN A 655 58.50 20.74 18.01
CA GLN A 655 57.73 21.96 18.21
C GLN A 655 58.64 23.18 18.36
N ILE A 656 58.21 24.32 17.81
CA ILE A 656 58.80 25.63 18.10
C ILE A 656 57.87 26.33 19.10
N GLN A 657 58.44 26.84 20.18
CA GLN A 657 57.68 27.46 21.27
C GLN A 657 58.27 28.80 21.71
N TYR A 658 57.38 29.73 22.05
CA TYR A 658 57.70 30.99 22.72
C TYR A 658 57.05 30.95 24.10
N ASN A 659 57.83 31.08 25.18
CA ASN A 659 57.34 30.97 26.56
C ASN A 659 56.45 29.74 26.82
N SER A 660 56.85 28.57 26.30
CA SER A 660 56.09 27.30 26.38
C SER A 660 54.77 27.24 25.60
N ILE A 661 54.47 28.24 24.77
CA ILE A 661 53.34 28.23 23.83
C ILE A 661 53.84 27.75 22.47
N LYS A 662 53.21 26.71 21.91
CA LYS A 662 53.53 26.22 20.57
C LYS A 662 53.15 27.29 19.53
N ILE A 663 54.14 27.75 18.78
CA ILE A 663 53.98 28.75 17.72
C ILE A 663 54.36 28.22 16.33
N GLY A 664 54.97 27.04 16.26
CA GLY A 664 55.36 26.40 15.00
C GLY A 664 55.82 24.97 15.20
N GLU A 665 56.25 24.34 14.10
CA GLU A 665 56.84 23.00 14.12
C GLU A 665 57.79 22.78 12.93
N ILE A 666 58.74 21.87 13.09
CA ILE A 666 59.60 21.38 12.00
C ILE A 666 58.78 20.47 11.09
N TYR A 667 58.80 20.73 9.78
CA TYR A 667 58.07 19.91 8.80
C TYR A 667 58.99 19.18 7.82
N ALA A 668 60.25 19.62 7.67
CA ALA A 668 61.27 18.89 6.90
C ALA A 668 62.65 19.05 7.54
N VAL A 669 63.48 18.02 7.40
CA VAL A 669 64.85 17.95 7.90
C VAL A 669 65.71 17.45 6.73
N THR A 670 66.63 18.29 6.26
CA THR A 670 67.44 17.98 5.08
C THR A 670 68.91 18.10 5.45
N PRO A 671 69.72 17.03 5.33
CA PRO A 671 71.15 17.12 5.54
C PRO A 671 71.80 17.89 4.40
N ASN A 672 72.71 18.80 4.73
CA ASN A 672 73.63 19.40 3.78
C ASN A 672 74.99 18.68 3.90
N PHE A 673 75.28 17.83 2.91
CA PHE A 673 76.47 16.99 2.92
C PHE A 673 77.77 17.75 2.65
N ASP A 674 77.71 18.99 2.18
CA ASP A 674 78.89 19.77 1.80
C ASP A 674 79.57 20.44 3.00
N ASN A 675 78.79 20.83 4.02
CA ASN A 675 79.27 21.57 5.20
C ASN A 675 78.95 20.88 6.54
N ASN A 676 78.38 19.67 6.52
CA ASN A 676 77.96 18.92 7.72
C ASN A 676 76.91 19.67 8.57
N ASP A 677 76.11 20.52 7.91
CA ASP A 677 74.98 21.19 8.52
C ASP A 677 73.67 20.45 8.21
N VAL A 678 72.64 20.75 8.99
CA VAL A 678 71.29 20.26 8.75
C VAL A 678 70.35 21.45 8.59
N GLU A 679 69.68 21.52 7.45
CA GLU A 679 68.62 22.49 7.20
C GLU A 679 67.30 21.96 7.77
N LEU A 680 66.78 22.66 8.77
CA LEU A 680 65.51 22.37 9.41
C LEU A 680 64.47 23.35 8.90
N LYS A 681 63.57 22.88 8.03
CA LYS A 681 62.46 23.71 7.57
C LYS A 681 61.33 23.67 8.57
N ALA A 682 61.02 24.84 9.10
CA ALA A 682 59.98 25.03 10.09
C ALA A 682 58.82 25.84 9.51
N ARG A 683 57.65 25.61 10.09
CA ARG A 683 56.45 26.35 9.78
C ARG A 683 55.96 27.07 11.01
N ILE A 684 55.93 28.40 10.92
CA ILE A 684 55.36 29.27 11.96
C ILE A 684 53.88 29.49 11.66
N LEU A 685 53.05 29.40 12.69
CA LEU A 685 51.61 29.65 12.56
C LEU A 685 51.37 31.10 12.10
N PRO A 686 50.39 31.34 11.18
CA PRO A 686 50.14 32.67 10.61
C PRO A 686 49.96 33.77 11.64
N GLU A 687 49.30 33.48 12.77
CA GLU A 687 49.08 34.42 13.87
C GLU A 687 50.36 34.90 14.58
N TYR A 688 51.49 34.21 14.41
CA TYR A 688 52.78 34.56 15.03
C TYR A 688 53.86 34.92 14.01
N ALA A 689 53.65 34.61 12.73
CA ALA A 689 54.64 34.74 11.67
C ALA A 689 55.28 36.13 11.60
N GLU A 690 54.46 37.19 11.64
CA GLU A 690 54.95 38.58 11.52
C GLU A 690 55.87 39.00 12.67
N SER A 691 55.75 38.39 13.84
CA SER A 691 56.56 38.70 15.02
C SER A 691 57.81 37.83 15.13
N ILE A 692 57.75 36.59 14.64
CA ILE A 692 58.84 35.61 14.78
C ILE A 692 59.83 35.68 13.61
N ALA A 693 59.33 35.83 12.38
CA ALA A 693 60.13 35.86 11.16
C ALA A 693 60.79 37.24 10.97
N ARG A 694 61.62 37.64 11.93
CA ARG A 694 62.28 38.94 12.04
C ARG A 694 63.76 38.74 12.31
N GLU A 695 64.60 39.54 11.67
CA GLU A 695 66.03 39.60 11.97
C GLU A 695 66.25 39.87 13.47
N GLY A 696 67.19 39.14 14.07
CA GLY A 696 67.44 39.14 15.52
C GLY A 696 66.65 38.12 16.33
N SER A 697 65.69 37.39 15.73
CA SER A 697 65.04 36.26 16.41
C SER A 697 66.06 35.15 16.67
N TYR A 698 66.09 34.65 17.90
CA TYR A 698 67.10 33.72 18.38
C TYR A 698 66.47 32.36 18.72
N PHE A 699 66.86 31.31 18.01
CA PHE A 699 66.32 29.97 18.17
C PHE A 699 67.32 29.07 18.89
N TRP A 700 66.88 28.31 19.89
CA TRP A 700 67.74 27.35 20.56
C TRP A 700 67.04 26.06 20.96
N LEU A 701 67.81 24.97 20.92
CA LEU A 701 67.42 23.64 21.40
C LEU A 701 68.03 23.41 22.80
N PRO A 702 67.23 23.44 23.89
CA PRO A 702 67.79 23.32 25.23
C PRO A 702 68.25 21.89 25.52
N GLN A 703 69.49 21.73 25.96
CA GLN A 703 70.02 20.43 26.37
C GLN A 703 69.64 20.07 27.82
N ALA A 704 69.37 18.80 28.08
CA ALA A 704 69.18 18.26 29.43
C ALA A 704 70.50 18.36 30.20
N LYS A 705 70.48 19.00 31.38
CA LYS A 705 71.66 19.14 32.25
C LYS A 705 71.42 18.38 33.55
N VAL A 706 72.27 17.37 33.82
CA VAL A 706 72.27 16.61 35.07
C VAL A 706 73.45 17.12 35.93
N GLY A 707 73.16 17.55 37.16
CA GLY A 707 74.19 17.99 38.10
C GLY A 707 73.78 17.72 39.55
N LEU A 708 74.72 17.94 40.49
CA LEU A 708 74.52 17.69 41.92
C LEU A 708 73.44 18.61 42.56
N SER A 709 73.11 19.73 41.91
CA SER A 709 72.05 20.65 42.32
C SER A 709 70.66 20.32 41.75
N GLY A 710 70.51 19.19 41.07
CA GLY A 710 69.27 18.76 40.41
C GLY A 710 69.38 18.66 38.88
N VAL A 711 68.29 18.26 38.25
CA VAL A 711 68.20 18.09 36.79
C VAL A 711 67.42 19.25 36.18
N LYS A 712 67.95 19.88 35.12
CA LYS A 712 67.27 20.92 34.34
C LYS A 712 66.93 20.39 32.95
N ASN A 713 65.77 20.80 32.42
CA ASN A 713 65.27 20.45 31.08
C ASN A 713 65.14 18.92 30.86
N LEU A 714 64.61 18.18 31.85
CA LEU A 714 64.44 16.73 31.76
C LEU A 714 63.37 16.33 30.72
N GLU A 715 62.36 17.19 30.54
CA GLU A 715 61.31 17.10 29.53
C GLU A 715 61.86 16.95 28.10
N ASN A 716 63.04 17.52 27.82
CA ASN A 716 63.69 17.45 26.52
C ASN A 716 64.32 16.08 26.21
N LEU A 717 64.36 15.15 27.16
CA LEU A 717 64.70 13.74 26.90
C LEU A 717 63.53 12.96 26.29
N LEU A 718 62.29 13.38 26.55
CA LEU A 718 61.07 12.73 26.05
C LEU A 718 60.53 13.44 24.81
N SER A 719 60.45 14.76 24.84
CA SER A 719 59.93 15.58 23.73
C SER A 719 60.79 16.83 23.57
N GLN A 720 61.66 16.83 22.55
CA GLN A 720 62.47 17.99 22.23
C GLN A 720 61.60 19.13 21.68
N SER A 721 61.86 20.35 22.15
CA SER A 721 61.28 21.58 21.61
C SER A 721 62.36 22.63 21.36
N ILE A 722 62.16 23.44 20.33
CA ILE A 722 62.99 24.59 20.01
C ILE A 722 62.33 25.81 20.64
N ASN A 723 63.07 26.52 21.48
CA ASN A 723 62.62 27.80 22.00
C ASN A 723 63.03 28.92 21.05
N VAL A 724 62.25 30.00 21.05
CA VAL A 724 62.59 31.22 20.31
C VAL A 724 62.43 32.45 21.20
N GLU A 725 63.30 33.42 21.00
CA GLU A 725 63.18 34.79 21.49
C GLU A 725 62.99 35.73 20.30
N VAL A 726 62.12 36.74 20.44
CA VAL A 726 61.67 37.56 19.31
C VAL A 726 62.68 38.65 18.95
N GLY A 727 63.01 38.77 17.67
CA GLY A 727 63.80 39.86 17.11
C GLY A 727 62.96 41.09 16.76
N SER A 728 63.60 42.23 16.59
CA SER A 728 62.96 43.51 16.22
C SER A 728 63.36 44.05 14.83
N GLY A 729 64.12 43.27 14.06
CA GLY A 729 64.64 43.69 12.76
C GLY A 729 63.68 43.54 11.56
N LYS A 730 64.22 43.53 10.35
CA LYS A 730 63.44 43.36 9.10
C LYS A 730 62.90 41.93 8.98
N PRO A 731 61.86 41.68 8.15
CA PRO A 731 61.42 40.31 7.88
C PRO A 731 62.59 39.43 7.43
N ASN A 732 62.73 38.27 8.05
CA ASN A 732 63.78 37.29 7.75
C ASN A 732 63.20 35.88 7.90
N ASP A 733 63.65 34.96 7.06
CA ASP A 733 63.21 33.58 6.98
C ASP A 733 64.35 32.57 7.23
N ASN A 734 65.59 33.03 7.37
CA ASN A 734 66.74 32.16 7.62
C ASN A 734 67.39 32.47 8.99
N PHE A 735 67.54 31.45 9.84
CA PHE A 735 68.04 31.58 11.20
C PHE A 735 69.02 30.45 11.56
N GLU A 736 69.85 30.66 12.56
CA GLU A 736 70.72 29.62 13.12
C GLU A 736 70.02 28.95 14.32
N LEU A 737 70.20 27.63 14.47
CA LEU A 737 69.73 26.89 15.65
C LEU A 737 70.87 26.70 16.64
N HIS A 738 70.78 27.38 17.78
CA HIS A 738 71.78 27.29 18.84
C HIS A 738 71.46 26.18 19.86
N THR A 739 72.45 25.78 20.67
CA THR A 739 72.27 24.75 21.71
C THR A 739 72.09 25.31 23.13
N GLN A 740 72.22 26.63 23.28
CA GLN A 740 72.12 27.33 24.56
C GLN A 740 71.15 28.51 24.45
N PRO A 741 70.44 28.85 25.54
CA PRO A 741 69.61 30.04 25.55
C PRO A 741 70.47 31.28 25.31
N TYR A 742 69.85 32.32 24.72
CA TYR A 742 70.49 33.60 24.54
C TYR A 742 71.05 34.12 25.88
N GLN A 743 72.35 34.43 25.92
CA GLN A 743 73.00 35.03 27.08
C GLN A 743 73.52 36.42 26.69
N PRO A 744 73.10 37.49 27.38
CA PRO A 744 73.66 38.81 27.13
C PRO A 744 75.16 38.80 27.48
N GLN A 745 75.99 39.32 26.58
CA GLN A 745 77.45 39.33 26.76
C GLN A 745 77.84 40.14 28.01
N GLY A 746 78.43 39.47 29.00
CA GLY A 746 78.93 40.11 30.23
C GLY A 746 80.21 40.92 30.03
N VAL A 747 80.49 41.84 30.95
CA VAL A 747 81.72 42.64 30.95
C VAL A 747 82.85 41.80 31.53
N GLN A 748 83.90 41.56 30.73
CA GLN A 748 85.04 40.72 31.12
C GLN A 748 86.06 41.52 31.94
N PHE A 749 86.66 40.88 32.94
CA PHE A 749 87.82 41.38 33.68
C PHE A 749 88.84 40.27 33.87
N THR A 750 90.09 40.65 34.17
CA THR A 750 91.17 39.69 34.41
C THR A 750 91.58 39.76 35.88
N LEU A 751 91.71 38.61 36.55
CA LEU A 751 92.25 38.50 37.89
C LEU A 751 93.59 37.77 37.86
N GLN A 752 94.56 38.23 38.66
CA GLN A 752 95.89 37.65 38.77
C GLN A 752 96.15 37.12 40.18
N SER A 753 96.74 35.95 40.31
CA SER A 753 97.11 35.34 41.60
C SER A 753 98.37 34.49 41.46
N GLU A 754 99.11 34.27 42.55
CA GLU A 754 100.30 33.41 42.52
C GLU A 754 99.94 31.93 42.28
N VAL A 755 98.81 31.48 42.83
CA VAL A 755 98.33 30.10 42.74
C VAL A 755 96.85 30.07 42.38
N ARG A 756 96.40 29.01 41.69
CA ARG A 756 95.00 28.84 41.26
C ARG A 756 94.01 28.74 42.43
N GLY A 757 94.44 28.15 43.55
CA GLY A 757 93.54 27.81 44.66
C GLY A 757 92.37 26.93 44.20
N SER A 758 91.19 27.18 44.76
CA SER A 758 89.90 26.54 44.44
C SER A 758 89.22 27.07 43.17
N VAL A 759 89.81 28.07 42.49
CA VAL A 759 89.16 28.76 41.37
C VAL A 759 89.15 27.86 40.13
N THR A 760 87.97 27.68 39.54
CA THR A 760 87.75 26.87 38.34
C THR A 760 86.83 27.60 37.37
N LYS A 761 86.75 27.16 36.10
CA LYS A 761 85.77 27.69 35.16
C LYS A 761 84.36 27.46 35.71
N GLY A 762 83.56 28.52 35.79
CA GLY A 762 82.24 28.53 36.41
C GLY A 762 82.22 28.81 37.92
N THR A 763 83.37 29.07 38.57
CA THR A 763 83.39 29.58 39.95
C THR A 763 82.64 30.92 39.99
N PRO A 764 81.69 31.12 40.92
CA PRO A 764 80.87 32.32 40.97
C PRO A 764 81.67 33.54 41.44
N ILE A 765 81.36 34.70 40.86
CA ILE A 765 81.81 36.00 41.32
C ILE A 765 80.70 36.62 42.17
N LEU A 766 81.04 36.96 43.40
CA LEU A 766 80.10 37.35 44.44
C LEU A 766 80.30 38.82 44.82
N TYR A 767 79.20 39.55 44.92
CA TYR A 767 79.15 40.85 45.56
C TYR A 767 78.13 40.79 46.69
N ARG A 768 78.57 40.98 47.94
CA ARG A 768 77.72 40.82 49.14
C ARG A 768 76.93 39.50 49.14
N GLU A 769 77.63 38.40 48.84
CA GLU A 769 77.08 37.02 48.77
C GLU A 769 76.07 36.78 47.63
N ILE A 770 75.83 37.76 46.76
CA ILE A 770 75.02 37.61 45.56
C ILE A 770 75.91 37.27 44.37
N GLU A 771 75.56 36.24 43.59
CA GLU A 771 76.24 35.91 42.34
C GLU A 771 75.96 36.98 41.28
N VAL A 772 77.02 37.68 40.87
CA VAL A 772 76.95 38.77 39.90
C VAL A 772 77.73 38.47 38.62
N GLY A 773 78.42 37.34 38.59
CA GLY A 773 79.21 36.88 37.45
C GLY A 773 79.81 35.51 37.68
N SER A 774 80.64 35.05 36.74
CA SER A 774 81.35 33.78 36.88
C SER A 774 82.73 33.82 36.21
N VAL A 775 83.61 32.91 36.61
CA VAL A 775 84.90 32.69 35.97
C VAL A 775 84.69 32.04 34.60
N THR A 776 85.17 32.69 33.54
CA THR A 776 85.06 32.19 32.16
C THR A 776 86.25 31.32 31.77
N SER A 777 87.44 31.61 32.32
CA SER A 777 88.67 30.88 32.02
C SER A 777 89.67 30.97 33.18
N VAL A 778 90.51 29.94 33.34
CA VAL A 778 91.66 29.93 34.25
C VAL A 778 92.84 29.33 33.51
N LYS A 779 93.93 30.09 33.38
CA LYS A 779 95.13 29.70 32.64
C LYS A 779 96.39 30.18 33.36
N LEU A 780 97.55 29.58 33.06
CA LEU A 780 98.83 30.15 33.46
C LEU A 780 99.07 31.45 32.66
N GLY A 781 99.69 32.44 33.30
CA GLY A 781 100.23 33.60 32.61
C GLY A 781 101.30 33.18 31.60
N GLU A 782 101.60 34.03 30.62
CA GLU A 782 102.52 33.71 29.52
C GLU A 782 103.92 33.26 30.00
N PHE A 783 104.37 33.75 31.16
CA PHE A 783 105.64 33.39 31.78
C PHE A 783 105.54 32.32 32.88
N ALA A 784 104.36 31.72 33.08
CA ALA A 784 104.09 30.73 34.12
C ALA A 784 104.38 31.18 35.57
N ASP A 785 104.54 32.49 35.81
CA ASP A 785 104.84 33.11 37.11
C ASP A 785 103.58 33.39 37.95
N ARG A 786 102.41 33.40 37.32
CA ARG A 786 101.10 33.67 37.95
C ARG A 786 99.98 32.94 37.24
N VAL A 787 98.84 32.82 37.91
CA VAL A 787 97.57 32.33 37.35
C VAL A 787 96.72 33.52 36.90
N ILE A 788 96.25 33.46 35.66
CA ILE A 788 95.33 34.40 35.02
C ILE A 788 93.93 33.79 35.04
N THR A 789 93.02 34.45 35.73
CA THR A 789 91.61 34.08 35.83
C THR A 789 90.78 35.12 35.09
N GLU A 790 90.16 34.75 33.98
CA GLU A 790 89.21 35.63 33.28
C GLU A 790 87.83 35.46 33.92
N ILE A 791 87.19 36.58 34.22
CA ILE A 791 85.86 36.64 34.84
C ILE A 791 84.91 37.44 33.97
N SER A 792 83.65 37.06 33.96
CA SER A 792 82.57 37.78 33.29
C SER A 792 81.54 38.22 34.32
N ILE A 793 81.30 39.53 34.40
CA ILE A 793 80.25 40.11 35.26
C ILE A 793 79.01 40.39 34.39
N ASN A 794 77.84 40.02 34.90
CA ASN A 794 76.59 40.27 34.18
C ASN A 794 76.42 41.78 33.91
N PRO A 795 75.90 42.19 32.74
CA PRO A 795 75.77 43.61 32.39
C PRO A 795 75.05 44.45 33.44
N ASP A 796 74.02 43.87 34.08
CA ASP A 796 73.26 44.50 35.16
C ASP A 796 74.08 44.83 36.41
N TYR A 797 75.21 44.17 36.64
CA TYR A 797 76.06 44.34 37.81
C TYR A 797 77.46 44.89 37.49
N ALA A 798 77.81 45.04 36.21
CA ALA A 798 79.14 45.48 35.79
C ALA A 798 79.53 46.84 36.39
N TYR A 799 78.56 47.73 36.63
CA TYR A 799 78.76 49.03 37.27
C TYR A 799 79.24 48.97 38.73
N LEU A 800 79.16 47.80 39.37
CA LEU A 800 79.65 47.57 40.74
C LEU A 800 81.17 47.44 40.80
N VAL A 801 81.81 47.01 39.70
CA VAL A 801 83.27 46.88 39.63
C VAL A 801 83.87 48.25 39.33
N ARG A 802 84.65 48.77 40.27
CA ARG A 802 85.36 50.04 40.19
C ARG A 802 86.85 49.81 39.99
N GLN A 803 87.56 50.84 39.53
CA GLN A 803 89.01 50.73 39.30
C GLN A 803 89.80 50.31 40.55
N ASN A 804 89.27 50.58 41.75
CA ASN A 804 89.86 50.21 43.04
C ASN A 804 89.13 49.04 43.72
N SER A 805 88.30 48.27 43.02
CA SER A 805 87.67 47.07 43.60
C SER A 805 88.73 46.02 43.93
N VAL A 806 88.58 45.40 45.11
CA VAL A 806 89.49 44.38 45.62
C VAL A 806 88.78 43.03 45.56
N PHE A 807 89.44 42.03 44.99
CA PHE A 807 88.92 40.67 44.81
C PHE A 807 89.67 39.70 45.72
N TRP A 808 88.95 38.80 46.38
CA TRP A 808 89.56 37.73 47.17
C TRP A 808 88.85 36.40 46.97
N ASN A 809 89.58 35.31 47.16
CA ASN A 809 89.02 33.98 47.18
C ASN A 809 88.21 33.79 48.48
N SER A 810 86.92 33.47 48.35
CA SER A 810 85.99 33.21 49.45
C SER A 810 85.65 31.72 49.61
N SER A 811 86.42 30.84 48.98
CA SER A 811 86.22 29.39 49.04
C SER A 811 86.84 28.77 50.29
N GLY A 812 86.12 27.86 50.93
CA GLY A 812 86.59 27.07 52.08
C GLY A 812 85.70 27.22 53.31
N VAL A 813 85.97 26.42 54.33
CA VAL A 813 85.32 26.54 55.64
C VAL A 813 86.14 27.52 56.49
N ASP A 814 85.53 28.64 56.89
CA ASP A 814 86.13 29.57 57.85
C ASP A 814 85.97 28.96 59.26
N VAL A 815 87.06 28.41 59.79
CA VAL A 815 87.12 27.80 61.13
C VAL A 815 88.01 28.67 62.01
N SER A 816 87.40 29.37 62.96
CA SER A 816 88.12 30.13 63.98
C SER A 816 88.11 29.35 65.30
N ILE A 817 89.28 28.89 65.75
CA ILE A 817 89.43 28.13 67.01
C ILE A 817 89.89 29.09 68.11
N GLY A 818 89.01 29.34 69.09
CA GLY A 818 89.32 30.12 70.30
C GLY A 818 89.35 29.25 71.55
N ILE A 819 89.84 29.82 72.67
CA ILE A 819 89.90 29.14 73.98
C ILE A 819 88.52 28.77 74.55
N THR A 820 87.44 29.30 73.99
CA THR A 820 86.04 29.03 74.39
C THR A 820 85.28 28.10 73.43
N GLY A 821 85.90 27.65 72.33
CA GLY A 821 85.27 26.77 71.33
C GLY A 821 85.63 27.13 69.88
N ALA A 822 85.16 26.32 68.92
CA ALA A 822 85.32 26.57 67.49
C ALA A 822 84.07 27.26 66.92
N ASP A 823 84.23 28.41 66.28
CA ASP A 823 83.18 29.06 65.45
C ASP A 823 83.38 28.58 64.02
N ILE A 824 82.38 27.85 63.49
CA ILE A 824 82.41 27.30 62.13
C ILE A 824 81.34 28.01 61.32
N LYS A 825 81.75 28.87 60.40
CA LYS A 825 80.84 29.49 59.42
C LYS A 825 80.82 28.64 58.16
N SER A 826 79.76 27.83 58.01
CA SER A 826 79.54 27.05 56.81
C SER A 826 78.78 27.87 55.78
N GLY A 827 79.36 28.05 54.58
CA GLY A 827 78.64 28.54 53.41
C GLY A 827 77.60 27.53 52.89
N THR A 828 76.91 27.87 51.80
CA THR A 828 76.02 26.92 51.11
C THR A 828 76.81 25.74 50.56
N VAL A 829 76.17 24.57 50.40
CA VAL A 829 76.80 23.36 49.82
C VAL A 829 77.45 23.64 48.46
N ASP A 830 76.86 24.55 47.66
CA ASP A 830 77.41 24.97 46.36
C ASP A 830 78.69 25.82 46.50
N SER A 831 78.74 26.74 47.46
CA SER A 831 79.94 27.56 47.76
C SER A 831 81.11 26.75 48.32
N LEU A 832 80.82 25.65 49.02
CA LEU A 832 81.83 24.72 49.54
C LEU A 832 82.46 23.85 48.45
N LEU A 833 81.71 23.53 47.40
CA LEU A 833 82.15 22.68 46.29
C LEU A 833 82.80 23.47 45.14
N ARG A 834 82.18 24.58 44.71
CA ARG A 834 82.64 25.37 43.55
C ARG A 834 83.59 26.50 43.94
N GLY A 835 83.66 26.80 45.23
CA GLY A 835 84.30 28.00 45.73
C GLY A 835 83.54 29.28 45.40
N GLY A 836 84.20 30.42 45.61
CA GLY A 836 83.71 31.75 45.21
C GLY A 836 84.85 32.76 45.16
N ILE A 837 84.69 33.78 44.32
CA ILE A 837 85.52 34.99 44.37
C ILE A 837 84.61 36.13 44.78
N THR A 838 84.90 36.76 45.91
CA THR A 838 84.14 37.93 46.37
C THR A 838 84.93 39.19 46.07
N PHE A 839 84.23 40.27 45.72
CA PHE A 839 84.85 41.59 45.66
C PHE A 839 84.07 42.63 46.44
N ALA A 840 84.79 43.67 46.85
CA ALA A 840 84.21 44.86 47.43
C ALA A 840 85.02 46.10 47.00
N THR A 841 84.38 47.26 47.08
CA THR A 841 85.00 48.54 46.76
C THR A 841 85.30 49.26 48.08
N PRO A 842 86.55 49.68 48.34
CA PRO A 842 86.94 50.40 49.54
C PRO A 842 86.10 51.65 49.79
N GLU A 843 85.89 52.00 51.06
CA GLU A 843 85.29 53.28 51.45
C GLU A 843 86.29 54.42 51.27
N GLY A 844 85.86 55.52 50.66
CA GLY A 844 86.68 56.71 50.43
C GLY A 844 85.82 57.94 50.17
N GLU A 845 86.41 59.13 50.20
CA GLU A 845 85.69 60.39 50.01
C GLU A 845 85.08 60.54 48.60
N GLN A 846 85.65 59.85 47.58
CA GLN A 846 85.17 59.87 46.20
C GLN A 846 85.13 58.46 45.59
N LEU A 847 84.02 58.15 44.91
CA LEU A 847 83.83 56.89 44.20
C LEU A 847 84.61 56.89 42.88
N GLN A 848 85.48 55.90 42.69
CA GLN A 848 86.25 55.74 41.47
C GLN A 848 85.38 55.38 40.26
N SER A 849 85.90 55.62 39.05
CA SER A 849 85.19 55.28 37.80
C SER A 849 84.96 53.78 37.63
N ILE A 850 83.98 53.43 36.80
CA ILE A 850 83.67 52.02 36.45
C ILE A 850 84.91 51.41 35.80
N ALA A 851 85.26 50.18 36.18
CA ALA A 851 86.38 49.47 35.61
C ALA A 851 86.19 49.23 34.11
N LYS A 852 87.27 49.34 33.33
CA LYS A 852 87.21 49.10 31.88
C LYS A 852 87.14 47.60 31.57
N HIS A 853 86.51 47.25 30.46
CA HIS A 853 86.54 45.88 29.95
C HIS A 853 87.99 45.39 29.81
N GLY A 854 88.27 44.17 30.28
CA GLY A 854 89.59 43.55 30.29
C GLY A 854 90.54 44.03 31.39
N GLN A 855 90.13 44.99 32.23
CA GLN A 855 90.98 45.52 33.31
C GLN A 855 91.45 44.40 34.26
N ALA A 856 92.72 44.46 34.65
CA ALA A 856 93.36 43.48 35.52
C ALA A 856 93.27 43.89 37.00
N PHE A 857 92.98 42.92 37.87
CA PHE A 857 92.97 43.07 39.33
C PHE A 857 93.78 41.95 39.99
N LEU A 858 94.22 42.19 41.22
CA LEU A 858 94.83 41.15 42.04
C LEU A 858 93.72 40.33 42.73
N LEU A 859 93.83 39.00 42.68
CA LEU A 859 93.01 38.08 43.44
C LEU A 859 93.76 37.68 44.71
N HIS A 860 93.31 38.21 45.84
CA HIS A 860 93.87 37.90 47.14
C HIS A 860 93.44 36.49 47.62
N SER A 861 94.32 35.79 48.33
CA SER A 861 94.03 34.45 48.87
C SER A 861 93.03 34.46 50.01
N ALA A 862 92.98 35.54 50.80
CA ALA A 862 92.04 35.75 51.90
C ALA A 862 91.72 37.26 52.06
N PRO A 863 90.57 37.63 52.64
CA PRO A 863 90.20 39.01 52.90
C PRO A 863 90.85 39.56 54.18
N GLU A 864 91.20 40.86 54.19
CA GLU A 864 91.52 41.58 55.43
C GLU A 864 90.24 41.83 56.26
N GLN A 865 90.38 41.96 57.59
CA GLN A 865 89.25 42.08 58.51
C GLN A 865 88.33 43.29 58.25
N ASN A 866 88.86 44.37 57.66
CA ASN A 866 88.13 45.58 57.33
C ASN A 866 87.39 45.49 55.98
N TRP A 867 87.84 44.69 55.01
CA TRP A 867 87.23 44.61 53.67
C TRP A 867 85.79 44.12 53.73
N LYS A 868 85.51 43.14 54.61
CA LYS A 868 84.16 42.62 54.86
C LYS A 868 83.21 43.64 55.51
N LYS A 869 83.73 44.74 56.06
CA LYS A 869 82.93 45.78 56.74
C LYS A 869 82.56 46.95 55.83
N TRP A 870 83.15 47.07 54.65
CA TRP A 870 82.88 48.18 53.73
C TRP A 870 81.43 48.20 53.24
N ARG A 871 80.82 49.39 53.28
CA ARG A 871 79.45 49.65 52.86
C ARG A 871 79.35 50.75 51.79
N THR A 872 80.38 50.89 50.96
CA THR A 872 80.46 51.87 49.86
C THR A 872 79.17 51.89 49.02
N ALA A 873 78.57 53.07 48.88
CA ALA A 873 77.38 53.28 48.07
C ALA A 873 77.75 53.43 46.59
N ILE A 874 77.24 52.54 45.75
CA ILE A 874 77.51 52.52 44.31
C ILE A 874 76.18 52.65 43.56
N PRO A 875 75.83 53.83 43.02
CA PRO A 875 74.58 54.03 42.30
C PRO A 875 74.59 53.30 40.94
N LYS A 876 73.43 52.75 40.53
CA LYS A 876 73.23 52.19 39.19
C LYS A 876 73.21 53.36 38.18
N PRO A 877 73.96 53.29 37.07
CA PRO A 877 74.02 54.34 36.06
C PRO A 877 72.70 54.51 35.31
#